data_AF-A0A507AU65-F1
#
_entry.id   AF-A0A507AU65-F1
#
_cell.length_a   1.000
_cell.length_b   1.000
_cell.length_c   1.000
_cell.angle_alpha   90.00
_cell.angle_beta   90.00
_cell.angle_gamma   90.00
#
_symmetry.space_group_name_H-M   'P 1'
#
loop_
_entity.id
_entity.type
_entity.pdbx_description
1 polymer ?
#
loop_
_entity_poly.entity_id
_entity_poly.type
_entity_poly.pdbx_seq_one_letter_code
_entity_poly.pdbx_strand_id
1 'polypeptide(L)'
;MASPIASAALKARVHRPSMLKKLCQPKDLLHHFPNGATIGWSGFTGVGYPKKMPTFLADHVEQNKLQGQLRYTLFVGASSGAETENRWASLDMIERRSPHQVGKAISKGINEGRIKFFDKHLSMFPVDLVYGFYTKDRPNAALDVAVVEASEIKPDGSIVPGASVGATPELIQLADKIIIEVNTAIPSFDGLHDITMTDLPPRRKPYLIMGVEDRIGTTSIPIDPEKVVGIIESDYADQTAPNTPADEGSARIAGHLIEFFEHEVAHGRLPKSLLPLQSGIGNIANAVIGGLNESNFKNLKVWTEVIQDTFLDLFDSGKLDFATATSVRFSPDGFKRFYDNWERYYDKLLLRAQQVSNSPEIIRRLGVIGMNTPVEVDIYAHANSTCVMGSRMLNGLGGSADFLRSSKYSIMHTPSTRPSKTDPHGVSCIVPMCTHVDQTEHDLDVIVTENGLADVRGLSPRERARVIIDKCAHEVYKPILKAYFERAESECLRKGMGHEPHLLFNSFDMHKALLEEGSMAKDIFITRTATRHSPSPNPDLRIDCPHHTFRFSPFPVTVPNQSRRLPPGSGDMSRRRISRKQCPVEEEEEVDEDYDTIKKRFQTFPASGRFQSPTRRYILALVAPVSKASKETNTHAKLKRKRDGMTAQGTGTPVELAMTKVVTTISIQPASVATELSQSLIVVASYDQVRHKIIIGSMSGINSTAGIMSLSARSAIKQLKPMIQLLADPGARPKVGEPKTIFVQMEKDEYKALRENIELLNSM
;
A
#
# COMPACT_ATOMS: atom_id res chain seq x y z
N MET A 1 10.41 25.45 37.32
CA MET A 1 11.54 24.56 37.66
C MET A 1 12.81 25.14 37.06
N ALA A 2 14.00 24.72 37.49
CA ALA A 2 15.23 25.11 36.79
C ALA A 2 15.24 24.49 35.39
N SER A 3 15.68 25.24 34.38
CA SER A 3 15.87 24.70 33.03
C SER A 3 16.94 23.60 33.04
N PRO A 4 16.78 22.51 32.27
CA PRO A 4 17.80 21.49 32.14
C PRO A 4 19.13 22.08 31.63
N ILE A 5 20.24 21.59 32.19
CA ILE A 5 21.59 21.97 31.77
C ILE A 5 22.03 20.99 30.69
N ALA A 6 22.25 21.48 29.47
CA ALA A 6 22.78 20.70 28.35
C ALA A 6 24.07 19.97 28.75
N SER A 7 24.15 18.65 28.52
CA SER A 7 25.37 17.89 28.79
C SER A 7 26.52 18.30 27.86
N ALA A 8 27.72 17.75 28.09
CA ALA A 8 28.83 17.88 27.15
C ALA A 8 28.53 17.19 25.81
N ALA A 9 27.85 16.03 25.82
CA ALA A 9 27.48 15.29 24.63
C ALA A 9 26.43 16.04 23.79
N LEU A 10 25.40 16.61 24.42
CA LEU A 10 24.40 17.42 23.69
C LEU A 10 25.03 18.67 23.08
N LYS A 11 25.92 19.36 23.80
CA LYS A 11 26.66 20.52 23.27
C LYS A 11 27.54 20.13 22.07
N ALA A 12 28.05 18.90 22.03
CA ALA A 12 28.80 18.36 20.90
C ALA A 12 27.91 17.88 19.73
N ARG A 13 26.58 17.82 19.89
CA ARG A 13 25.62 17.44 18.83
C ARG A 13 24.66 18.55 18.41
N VAL A 14 24.59 19.68 19.11
CA VAL A 14 23.72 20.82 18.77
C VAL A 14 24.58 22.03 18.42
N HIS A 15 25.04 22.06 17.16
CA HIS A 15 26.00 23.04 16.65
C HIS A 15 25.42 24.44 16.42
N ARG A 16 24.09 24.62 16.53
CA ARG A 16 23.40 25.93 16.49
C ARG A 16 23.09 26.43 17.91
N PRO A 17 23.86 27.38 18.49
CA PRO A 17 23.72 27.76 19.91
C PRO A 17 22.37 28.42 20.28
N SER A 18 21.63 28.95 19.30
CA SER A 18 20.27 29.46 19.54
C SER A 18 19.29 28.34 19.91
N MET A 19 19.52 27.12 19.43
CA MET A 19 18.62 25.97 19.65
C MET A 19 18.84 25.31 21.01
N LEU A 20 20.06 25.34 21.57
CA LEU A 20 20.33 24.93 22.96
C LEU A 20 19.48 25.70 24.00
N LYS A 21 18.98 26.91 23.66
CA LYS A 21 18.04 27.67 24.51
C LYS A 21 16.63 27.08 24.55
N LYS A 22 16.30 26.15 23.63
CA LYS A 22 15.03 25.42 23.56
C LYS A 22 15.09 24.05 24.27
N LEU A 23 16.17 23.74 24.99
CA LEU A 23 16.30 22.51 25.78
C LEU A 23 15.32 22.52 26.96
N CYS A 24 14.51 21.47 27.06
CA CYS A 24 13.44 21.30 28.06
C CYS A 24 13.31 19.83 28.49
N GLN A 25 12.46 19.57 29.48
CA GLN A 25 12.08 18.22 29.89
C GLN A 25 10.74 17.83 29.24
N PRO A 26 10.45 16.54 28.97
CA PRO A 26 9.19 16.10 28.36
C PRO A 26 7.92 16.67 29.03
N LYS A 27 7.93 16.76 30.36
CA LYS A 27 6.85 17.36 31.18
C LYS A 27 6.53 18.81 30.85
N ASP A 28 7.50 19.60 30.38
CA ASP A 28 7.32 21.00 30.04
C ASP A 28 6.52 21.14 28.72
N LEU A 29 6.59 20.11 27.86
CA LEU A 29 5.95 20.05 26.54
C LEU A 29 4.57 19.35 26.55
N LEU A 30 4.11 18.82 27.69
CA LEU A 30 2.83 18.10 27.83
C LEU A 30 1.64 18.87 27.24
N HIS A 31 1.66 20.21 27.35
CA HIS A 31 0.62 21.10 26.83
C HIS A 31 0.51 21.14 25.28
N HIS A 32 1.45 20.53 24.55
CA HIS A 32 1.36 20.30 23.10
C HIS A 32 0.64 18.99 22.72
N PHE A 33 0.23 18.17 23.70
CA PHE A 33 -0.41 16.87 23.48
C PHE A 33 -1.86 16.79 24.05
N PRO A 34 -2.76 17.74 23.71
CA PRO A 34 -4.16 17.66 24.13
C PRO A 34 -4.86 16.44 23.50
N ASN A 35 -5.92 15.95 24.15
CA ASN A 35 -6.74 14.86 23.61
C ASN A 35 -7.23 15.16 22.18
N GLY A 36 -7.14 14.19 21.28
CA GLY A 36 -7.48 14.34 19.86
C GLY A 36 -6.37 14.94 18.99
N ALA A 37 -5.20 15.26 19.54
CA ALA A 37 -4.07 15.75 18.74
C ALA A 37 -3.62 14.72 17.68
N THR A 38 -3.14 15.24 16.56
CA THR A 38 -2.61 14.52 15.41
C THR A 38 -1.10 14.70 15.38
N ILE A 39 -0.39 13.60 15.63
CA ILE A 39 1.03 13.55 15.95
C ILE A 39 1.79 12.84 14.83
N GLY A 40 2.91 13.43 14.40
CA GLY A 40 3.91 12.73 13.59
C GLY A 40 5.08 12.21 14.43
N TRP A 41 5.53 10.97 14.23
CA TRP A 41 6.79 10.45 14.79
C TRP A 41 7.77 10.06 13.69
N SER A 42 9.06 10.37 13.90
CA SER A 42 10.12 9.69 13.14
C SER A 42 10.12 8.19 13.45
N GLY A 43 10.86 7.43 12.64
CA GLY A 43 11.12 6.02 12.89
C GLY A 43 10.53 5.07 11.85
N PHE A 44 11.21 3.94 11.69
CA PHE A 44 10.88 2.92 10.70
C PHE A 44 11.41 1.56 11.18
N THR A 45 10.53 0.56 11.25
CA THR A 45 10.81 -0.81 11.70
C THR A 45 11.47 -0.96 13.07
N GLY A 46 11.14 -0.06 14.00
CA GLY A 46 11.61 -0.12 15.39
C GLY A 46 13.01 0.47 15.61
N VAL A 47 13.44 1.39 14.75
CA VAL A 47 14.67 2.20 14.93
C VAL A 47 14.45 3.66 14.49
N GLY A 48 15.18 4.61 15.08
CA GLY A 48 15.10 6.05 14.72
C GLY A 48 13.80 6.76 15.16
N TYR A 49 13.06 6.20 16.11
CA TYR A 49 11.81 6.73 16.65
C TYR A 49 12.06 7.53 17.95
N PRO A 50 11.24 8.55 18.29
CA PRO A 50 11.36 9.26 19.56
C PRO A 50 11.03 8.33 20.75
N LYS A 51 11.74 8.50 21.87
CA LYS A 51 11.74 7.54 22.99
C LYS A 51 11.30 8.17 24.31
N LYS A 52 11.90 9.29 24.71
CA LYS A 52 11.62 9.95 26.00
C LYS A 52 10.26 10.62 26.06
N MET A 53 9.85 11.32 25.00
CA MET A 53 8.56 12.01 24.95
C MET A 53 7.38 11.02 24.89
N PRO A 54 7.41 9.94 24.08
CA PRO A 54 6.36 8.92 24.11
C PRO A 54 6.30 8.11 25.41
N THR A 55 7.45 7.73 25.97
CA THR A 55 7.50 6.99 27.25
C THR A 55 6.94 7.86 28.39
N PHE A 56 7.35 9.13 28.48
CA PHE A 56 6.81 10.08 29.46
C PHE A 56 5.29 10.28 29.33
N LEU A 57 4.74 10.31 28.11
CA LEU A 57 3.29 10.44 27.92
C LEU A 57 2.54 9.17 28.38
N ALA A 58 3.12 7.99 28.20
CA ALA A 58 2.57 6.74 28.76
C ALA A 58 2.64 6.73 30.30
N ASP A 59 3.79 7.11 30.87
CA ASP A 59 3.96 7.25 32.33
C ASP A 59 2.95 8.26 32.92
N HIS A 60 2.74 9.39 32.25
CA HIS A 60 1.77 10.41 32.65
C HIS A 60 0.34 9.85 32.63
N VAL A 61 -0.05 9.13 31.58
CA VAL A 61 -1.35 8.47 31.46
C VAL A 61 -1.57 7.44 32.56
N GLU A 62 -0.56 6.63 32.87
CA GLU A 62 -0.64 5.62 33.93
C GLU A 62 -0.76 6.25 35.33
N GLN A 63 0.14 7.18 35.66
CA GLN A 63 0.18 7.84 36.98
C GLN A 63 -1.08 8.65 37.29
N ASN A 64 -1.71 9.25 36.27
CA ASN A 64 -2.90 10.08 36.41
C ASN A 64 -4.21 9.36 36.05
N LYS A 65 -4.14 8.05 35.73
CA LYS A 65 -5.29 7.18 35.39
C LYS A 65 -6.12 7.68 34.20
N LEU A 66 -5.43 8.11 33.14
CA LEU A 66 -6.00 8.73 31.94
C LEU A 66 -6.15 7.77 30.75
N GLN A 67 -6.12 6.44 30.99
CA GLN A 67 -6.27 5.43 29.94
C GLN A 67 -7.58 5.65 29.17
N GLY A 68 -7.50 5.65 27.84
CA GLY A 68 -8.63 5.98 26.96
C GLY A 68 -9.16 7.43 27.04
N GLN A 69 -8.62 8.29 27.90
CA GLN A 69 -9.01 9.71 28.02
C GLN A 69 -8.11 10.65 27.21
N LEU A 70 -6.82 10.31 27.09
CA LEU A 70 -5.88 10.96 26.18
C LEU A 70 -5.63 10.06 24.97
N ARG A 71 -6.30 10.33 23.85
CA ARG A 71 -6.22 9.53 22.62
C ARG A 71 -5.77 10.36 21.43
N TYR A 72 -4.90 9.80 20.60
CA TYR A 72 -4.19 10.52 19.55
C TYR A 72 -4.37 9.88 18.16
N THR A 73 -4.30 10.70 17.11
CA THR A 73 -4.04 10.20 15.75
C THR A 73 -2.53 10.19 15.54
N LEU A 74 -1.97 9.02 15.19
CA LEU A 74 -0.53 8.82 15.10
C LEU A 74 -0.10 8.43 13.68
N PHE A 75 0.84 9.20 13.13
CA PHE A 75 1.49 8.97 11.85
C PHE A 75 2.99 8.70 12.08
N VAL A 76 3.49 7.59 11.54
CA VAL A 76 4.88 7.13 11.67
C VAL A 76 5.35 6.63 10.30
N GLY A 77 6.64 6.52 10.03
CA GLY A 77 7.13 6.01 8.73
C GLY A 77 6.68 4.56 8.45
N ALA A 78 7.03 3.66 9.37
CA ALA A 78 6.49 2.31 9.46
C ALA A 78 6.16 1.98 10.93
N SER A 79 6.60 0.86 11.48
CA SER A 79 6.44 0.52 12.91
C SER A 79 7.47 1.19 13.82
N SER A 80 7.08 1.46 15.06
CA SER A 80 7.93 2.04 16.13
C SER A 80 8.40 0.97 17.14
N GLY A 81 9.09 1.38 18.22
CA GLY A 81 9.46 0.51 19.34
C GLY A 81 8.27 0.04 20.19
N ALA A 82 8.38 -1.14 20.79
CA ALA A 82 7.29 -1.76 21.55
C ALA A 82 7.01 -1.08 22.90
N GLU A 83 8.05 -0.53 23.54
CA GLU A 83 8.00 0.23 24.79
C GLU A 83 7.32 1.60 24.64
N THR A 84 7.20 2.10 23.40
CA THR A 84 6.47 3.33 23.06
C THR A 84 5.09 3.03 22.47
N GLU A 85 5.03 2.56 21.22
CA GLU A 85 3.81 2.40 20.44
C GLU A 85 2.89 1.29 20.93
N ASN A 86 3.45 0.12 21.22
CA ASN A 86 2.67 -1.01 21.70
C ASN A 86 2.21 -0.78 23.16
N ARG A 87 3.00 -0.07 23.98
CA ARG A 87 2.56 0.44 25.30
C ARG A 87 1.40 1.43 25.15
N TRP A 88 1.51 2.44 24.26
CA TRP A 88 0.40 3.38 23.97
C TRP A 88 -0.90 2.67 23.60
N ALA A 89 -0.84 1.60 22.79
CA ALA A 89 -2.01 0.80 22.43
C ALA A 89 -2.62 0.02 23.61
N SER A 90 -1.80 -0.43 24.58
CA SER A 90 -2.27 -1.07 25.82
C SER A 90 -2.94 -0.08 26.81
N LEU A 91 -2.68 1.22 26.65
CA LEU A 91 -3.26 2.31 27.45
C LEU A 91 -4.44 3.01 26.75
N ASP A 92 -4.92 2.45 25.63
CA ASP A 92 -5.94 3.01 24.73
C ASP A 92 -5.60 4.41 24.15
N MET A 93 -4.33 4.82 24.19
CA MET A 93 -3.86 6.17 23.78
C MET A 93 -3.91 6.42 22.27
N ILE A 94 -4.23 5.42 21.45
CA ILE A 94 -4.27 5.53 20.00
C ILE A 94 -5.74 5.48 19.53
N GLU A 95 -6.19 6.54 18.88
CA GLU A 95 -7.49 6.64 18.19
C GLU A 95 -7.36 6.20 16.72
N ARG A 96 -6.28 6.60 16.05
CA ARG A 96 -5.97 6.25 14.65
C ARG A 96 -4.47 6.01 14.47
N ARG A 97 -4.10 5.05 13.62
CA ARG A 97 -2.70 4.77 13.25
C ARG A 97 -2.56 4.43 11.77
N SER A 98 -1.50 4.94 11.14
CA SER A 98 -1.07 4.59 9.78
C SER A 98 0.44 4.77 9.62
N PRO A 99 1.12 4.10 8.66
CA PRO A 99 0.61 3.15 7.65
C PRO A 99 0.97 1.68 7.91
N HIS A 100 1.79 1.37 8.91
CA HIS A 100 2.27 0.02 9.21
C HIS A 100 2.65 -0.05 10.70
N GLN A 101 2.31 -1.13 11.39
CA GLN A 101 2.57 -1.31 12.82
C GLN A 101 3.10 -2.72 13.12
N VAL A 102 3.71 -2.91 14.28
CA VAL A 102 4.09 -4.23 14.81
C VAL A 102 3.91 -4.21 16.33
N GLY A 103 3.14 -5.17 16.88
CA GLY A 103 3.04 -5.40 18.33
C GLY A 103 1.74 -6.06 18.75
N LYS A 104 1.79 -6.92 19.80
CA LYS A 104 0.62 -7.69 20.28
C LYS A 104 -0.57 -6.80 20.65
N ALA A 105 -0.35 -5.74 21.44
CA ALA A 105 -1.42 -4.88 21.95
C ALA A 105 -1.98 -3.93 20.87
N ILE A 106 -1.13 -3.44 19.95
CA ILE A 106 -1.58 -2.60 18.84
C ILE A 106 -2.33 -3.40 17.77
N SER A 107 -1.83 -4.58 17.37
CA SER A 107 -2.57 -5.49 16.49
C SER A 107 -3.89 -5.94 17.14
N LYS A 108 -3.91 -6.26 18.44
CA LYS A 108 -5.16 -6.55 19.18
C LYS A 108 -6.14 -5.38 19.15
N GLY A 109 -5.70 -4.15 19.47
CA GLY A 109 -6.56 -2.96 19.46
C GLY A 109 -7.11 -2.60 18.08
N ILE A 110 -6.40 -2.93 17.01
CA ILE A 110 -6.88 -2.76 15.62
C ILE A 110 -7.96 -3.81 15.30
N ASN A 111 -7.69 -5.08 15.58
CA ASN A 111 -8.62 -6.17 15.29
C ASN A 111 -9.88 -6.17 16.19
N GLU A 112 -9.81 -5.56 17.37
CA GLU A 112 -10.96 -5.26 18.24
C GLU A 112 -11.73 -3.98 17.83
N GLY A 113 -11.25 -3.23 16.84
CA GLY A 113 -11.86 -1.98 16.38
C GLY A 113 -11.67 -0.78 17.31
N ARG A 114 -10.87 -0.89 18.38
CA ARG A 114 -10.52 0.22 19.28
C ARG A 114 -9.63 1.25 18.59
N ILE A 115 -8.73 0.80 17.71
CA ILE A 115 -7.76 1.62 16.96
C ILE A 115 -8.16 1.67 15.49
N LYS A 116 -8.41 2.86 14.95
CA LYS A 116 -8.74 3.05 13.52
C LYS A 116 -7.47 2.98 12.67
N PHE A 117 -7.11 1.78 12.23
CA PHE A 117 -5.99 1.58 11.32
C PHE A 117 -6.38 1.91 9.86
N PHE A 118 -5.43 2.44 9.10
CA PHE A 118 -5.33 2.15 7.67
C PHE A 118 -3.87 1.98 7.31
N ASP A 119 -3.56 0.96 6.52
CA ASP A 119 -2.29 0.80 5.84
C ASP A 119 -2.31 1.39 4.42
N LYS A 120 -1.10 1.56 3.89
CA LYS A 120 -0.85 2.22 2.61
C LYS A 120 0.51 1.74 2.11
N HIS A 121 0.66 1.68 0.78
CA HIS A 121 1.96 1.63 0.12
C HIS A 121 2.91 2.67 0.75
N LEU A 122 4.08 2.22 1.23
CA LEU A 122 4.96 3.09 2.02
C LEU A 122 5.59 4.22 1.21
N SER A 123 5.70 4.06 -0.12
CA SER A 123 6.06 5.17 -1.02
C SER A 123 5.02 6.30 -1.03
N MET A 124 3.74 5.95 -0.96
CA MET A 124 2.62 6.87 -1.13
C MET A 124 2.20 7.56 0.16
N PHE A 125 2.31 6.88 1.31
CA PHE A 125 1.88 7.40 2.62
C PHE A 125 2.38 8.84 2.93
N PRO A 126 3.69 9.14 2.90
CA PRO A 126 4.18 10.49 3.19
C PRO A 126 3.76 11.53 2.13
N VAL A 127 3.51 11.09 0.90
CA VAL A 127 3.08 11.96 -0.20
C VAL A 127 1.59 12.33 -0.08
N ASP A 128 0.72 11.35 0.16
CA ASP A 128 -0.72 11.55 0.44
C ASP A 128 -0.93 12.43 1.71
N LEU A 129 -0.03 12.29 2.69
CA LEU A 129 0.01 13.15 3.88
C LEU A 129 0.27 14.62 3.49
N VAL A 130 1.31 14.91 2.69
CA VAL A 130 1.62 16.27 2.20
C VAL A 130 0.58 16.81 1.21
N TYR A 131 -0.18 15.93 0.53
CA TYR A 131 -1.39 16.31 -0.21
C TYR A 131 -2.58 16.68 0.70
N GLY A 132 -2.44 16.52 2.02
CA GLY A 132 -3.47 16.82 3.01
C GLY A 132 -4.60 15.77 3.07
N PHE A 133 -4.49 14.63 2.40
CA PHE A 133 -5.59 13.65 2.35
C PHE A 133 -5.97 13.09 3.73
N TYR A 134 -5.02 13.09 4.68
CA TYR A 134 -5.22 12.62 6.05
C TYR A 134 -5.56 13.75 7.04
N THR A 135 -5.55 15.01 6.59
CA THR A 135 -5.93 16.20 7.39
C THR A 135 -7.09 16.99 6.79
N LYS A 136 -7.59 16.64 5.59
CA LYS A 136 -8.68 17.30 4.84
C LYS A 136 -9.97 17.54 5.64
N ASP A 137 -10.29 16.66 6.59
CA ASP A 137 -11.52 16.70 7.40
C ASP A 137 -11.31 17.45 8.74
N ARG A 138 -10.13 18.05 8.95
CA ARG A 138 -9.74 18.78 10.17
C ARG A 138 -9.83 20.30 9.97
N PRO A 139 -10.10 21.10 11.02
CA PRO A 139 -10.00 22.56 10.95
C PRO A 139 -8.58 23.08 10.67
N ASN A 140 -7.55 22.27 10.96
CA ASN A 140 -6.15 22.56 10.68
C ASN A 140 -5.58 21.49 9.74
N ALA A 141 -5.02 21.93 8.61
CA ALA A 141 -4.39 21.05 7.62
C ALA A 141 -3.02 20.51 8.07
N ALA A 142 -2.36 21.17 9.04
CA ALA A 142 -1.07 20.77 9.58
C ALA A 142 -1.15 19.66 10.63
N LEU A 143 -0.02 19.02 10.95
CA LEU A 143 0.10 18.18 12.15
C LEU A 143 0.29 19.07 13.38
N ASP A 144 -0.37 18.76 14.49
CA ASP A 144 -0.36 19.65 15.67
C ASP A 144 1.03 19.68 16.33
N VAL A 145 1.76 18.56 16.22
CA VAL A 145 3.17 18.41 16.60
C VAL A 145 3.80 17.21 15.86
N ALA A 146 5.05 17.36 15.43
CA ALA A 146 5.94 16.25 15.10
C ALA A 146 6.98 16.06 16.22
N VAL A 147 7.23 14.82 16.61
CA VAL A 147 8.28 14.42 17.56
C VAL A 147 9.29 13.57 16.80
N VAL A 148 10.53 14.00 16.73
CA VAL A 148 11.53 13.37 15.84
C VAL A 148 12.84 13.13 16.58
N GLU A 149 13.43 11.95 16.37
CA GLU A 149 14.77 11.64 16.83
C GLU A 149 15.82 12.17 15.85
N ALA A 150 16.88 12.77 16.38
CA ALA A 150 18.04 13.23 15.64
C ALA A 150 19.33 12.76 16.31
N SER A 151 20.33 12.38 15.53
CA SER A 151 21.69 12.14 16.02
C SER A 151 22.49 13.45 16.15
N GLU A 152 22.13 14.50 15.40
CA GLU A 152 22.81 15.80 15.39
C GLU A 152 21.88 16.94 14.92
N ILE A 153 22.19 18.18 15.29
CA ILE A 153 21.61 19.42 14.76
C ILE A 153 22.74 20.33 14.27
N LYS A 154 22.74 20.62 12.97
CA LYS A 154 23.80 21.34 12.27
C LYS A 154 23.82 22.85 12.58
N PRO A 155 24.89 23.59 12.22
CA PRO A 155 24.98 25.04 12.45
C PRO A 155 23.85 25.87 11.83
N ASP A 156 23.30 25.42 10.69
CA ASP A 156 22.14 26.03 10.04
C ASP A 156 20.80 25.71 10.74
N GLY A 157 20.78 24.71 11.64
CA GLY A 157 19.60 24.23 12.34
C GLY A 157 18.92 23.03 11.69
N SER A 158 19.41 22.53 10.54
CA SER A 158 18.95 21.27 9.95
C SER A 158 19.29 20.08 10.85
N ILE A 159 18.46 19.03 10.82
CA ILE A 159 18.62 17.87 11.71
C ILE A 159 19.16 16.67 10.95
N VAL A 160 20.08 15.94 11.57
CA VAL A 160 20.58 14.66 11.06
C VAL A 160 19.77 13.55 11.75
N PRO A 161 19.02 12.70 11.01
CA PRO A 161 18.27 11.60 11.59
C PRO A 161 19.15 10.56 12.33
N GLY A 162 18.51 9.59 12.97
CA GLY A 162 19.18 8.40 13.49
C GLY A 162 19.35 7.30 12.43
N ALA A 163 19.20 6.05 12.85
CA ALA A 163 19.30 4.85 12.02
C ALA A 163 18.17 4.67 10.97
N SER A 164 17.19 5.58 10.90
CA SER A 164 16.17 5.59 9.85
C SER A 164 15.75 7.00 9.44
N VAL A 165 15.15 7.12 8.24
CA VAL A 165 14.53 8.35 7.74
C VAL A 165 13.01 8.20 7.69
N GLY A 166 12.49 7.13 7.06
CA GLY A 166 11.05 6.91 6.92
C GLY A 166 10.34 8.11 6.31
N ALA A 167 9.23 8.54 6.93
CA ALA A 167 8.42 9.70 6.55
C ALA A 167 8.83 11.01 7.25
N THR A 168 9.97 11.04 7.96
CA THR A 168 10.35 12.17 8.83
C THR A 168 10.41 13.53 8.11
N PRO A 169 10.92 13.65 6.87
CA PRO A 169 10.89 14.93 6.14
C PRO A 169 9.47 15.45 5.92
N GLU A 170 8.53 14.60 5.54
CA GLU A 170 7.14 14.97 5.26
C GLU A 170 6.34 15.27 6.53
N LEU A 171 6.59 14.53 7.61
CA LEU A 171 6.01 14.81 8.93
C LEU A 171 6.44 16.20 9.44
N ILE A 172 7.71 16.58 9.23
CA ILE A 172 8.23 17.92 9.55
C ILE A 172 7.67 18.99 8.60
N GLN A 173 7.58 18.68 7.29
CA GLN A 173 7.04 19.59 6.27
C GLN A 173 5.59 20.01 6.60
N LEU A 174 4.78 19.08 7.13
CA LEU A 174 3.38 19.31 7.47
C LEU A 174 3.13 19.77 8.92
N ALA A 175 4.09 19.66 9.85
CA ALA A 175 3.84 20.00 11.25
C ALA A 175 3.87 21.50 11.56
N ASP A 176 3.00 21.96 12.46
CA ASP A 176 3.04 23.31 13.03
C ASP A 176 4.18 23.46 14.06
N LYS A 177 4.45 22.40 14.82
CA LYS A 177 5.40 22.37 15.93
C LYS A 177 6.31 21.16 15.80
N ILE A 178 7.58 21.32 16.14
CA ILE A 178 8.58 20.25 16.11
C ILE A 178 9.20 20.11 17.50
N ILE A 179 9.25 18.89 18.01
CA ILE A 179 10.00 18.49 19.20
C ILE A 179 11.13 17.58 18.72
N ILE A 180 12.37 17.90 19.07
CA ILE A 180 13.55 17.12 18.66
C ILE A 180 14.12 16.39 19.87
N GLU A 181 14.12 15.06 19.82
CA GLU A 181 14.92 14.23 20.73
C GLU A 181 16.32 14.06 20.12
N VAL A 182 17.31 14.79 20.64
CA VAL A 182 18.70 14.61 20.24
C VAL A 182 19.28 13.46 21.05
N ASN A 183 19.54 12.34 20.40
CA ASN A 183 20.00 11.11 21.05
C ASN A 183 21.53 11.07 21.13
N THR A 184 22.06 11.17 22.35
CA THR A 184 23.50 11.18 22.65
C THR A 184 24.08 9.79 22.91
N ALA A 185 23.24 8.75 22.98
CA ALA A 185 23.68 7.34 23.12
C ALA A 185 24.04 6.67 21.79
N ILE A 186 23.73 7.29 20.65
CA ILE A 186 24.10 6.83 19.30
C ILE A 186 25.21 7.72 18.69
N PRO A 187 26.05 7.24 17.74
CA PRO A 187 26.98 8.11 17.00
C PRO A 187 26.23 9.19 16.19
N SER A 188 26.96 10.16 15.63
CA SER A 188 26.37 11.04 14.60
C SER A 188 26.25 10.23 13.31
N PHE A 189 25.09 10.29 12.67
CA PHE A 189 24.84 9.66 11.37
C PHE A 189 25.06 10.65 10.20
N ASP A 190 25.69 11.81 10.42
CA ASP A 190 25.81 12.82 9.36
C ASP A 190 26.55 12.25 8.15
N GLY A 191 25.96 12.46 6.97
CA GLY A 191 26.44 11.95 5.71
C GLY A 191 25.97 10.54 5.36
N LEU A 192 25.33 9.78 6.26
CA LEU A 192 24.63 8.55 5.85
C LEU A 192 23.33 8.82 5.09
N HIS A 193 22.72 10.01 5.24
CA HIS A 193 21.42 10.31 4.64
C HIS A 193 21.52 11.00 3.27
N ASP A 194 20.48 10.83 2.46
CA ASP A 194 20.18 11.62 1.25
C ASP A 194 18.69 12.01 1.27
N ILE A 195 18.43 13.25 1.69
CA ILE A 195 17.11 13.79 1.99
C ILE A 195 16.61 14.66 0.85
N THR A 196 15.45 14.31 0.31
CA THR A 196 14.64 15.17 -0.57
C THR A 196 13.31 15.51 0.10
N MET A 197 12.92 16.78 0.10
CA MET A 197 11.58 17.20 0.55
C MET A 197 10.52 16.90 -0.53
N THR A 198 9.25 16.79 -0.13
CA THR A 198 8.17 16.49 -1.09
C THR A 198 7.75 17.73 -1.88
N ASP A 199 8.16 17.81 -3.15
CA ASP A 199 7.60 18.72 -4.16
C ASP A 199 6.16 18.32 -4.54
N LEU A 200 5.28 19.29 -4.77
CA LEU A 200 3.87 19.05 -5.15
C LEU A 200 3.66 18.99 -6.69
N PRO A 201 2.70 18.17 -7.18
CA PRO A 201 2.21 18.27 -8.55
C PRO A 201 1.53 19.64 -8.80
N PRO A 202 1.48 20.14 -10.05
CA PRO A 202 1.84 19.46 -11.30
C PRO A 202 3.31 19.67 -11.71
N ARG A 203 4.21 20.11 -10.82
CA ARG A 203 5.62 20.42 -11.14
C ARG A 203 6.64 19.69 -10.27
N ARG A 204 6.29 18.50 -9.75
CA ARG A 204 7.27 17.60 -9.11
C ARG A 204 8.36 17.24 -10.12
N LYS A 205 9.62 17.34 -9.67
CA LYS A 205 10.80 16.97 -10.48
C LYS A 205 10.96 15.45 -10.52
N PRO A 206 11.51 14.86 -11.60
CA PRO A 206 11.91 13.46 -11.60
C PRO A 206 13.07 13.24 -10.63
N TYR A 207 13.18 12.05 -10.04
CA TYR A 207 14.32 11.69 -9.21
C TYR A 207 15.52 11.37 -10.09
N LEU A 208 16.63 12.09 -9.98
CA LEU A 208 17.82 11.94 -10.83
C LEU A 208 18.75 10.80 -10.36
N ILE A 209 18.17 9.65 -10.04
CA ILE A 209 18.85 8.45 -9.55
C ILE A 209 18.92 7.43 -10.69
N MET A 210 20.14 6.97 -11.00
CA MET A 210 20.50 6.03 -12.07
C MET A 210 21.32 4.84 -11.53
N GLY A 211 22.14 5.05 -10.51
CA GLY A 211 22.79 4.05 -9.67
C GLY A 211 22.15 3.94 -8.27
N VAL A 212 22.63 2.99 -7.47
CA VAL A 212 22.14 2.79 -6.07
C VAL A 212 22.76 3.83 -5.13
N GLU A 213 23.98 4.23 -5.45
CA GLU A 213 24.85 5.16 -4.72
C GLU A 213 24.53 6.65 -4.95
N ASP A 214 23.76 6.99 -5.99
CA ASP A 214 23.55 8.38 -6.45
C ASP A 214 22.87 9.26 -5.41
N ARG A 215 23.51 10.33 -4.95
CA ARG A 215 22.93 11.32 -4.03
C ARG A 215 22.31 12.48 -4.80
N ILE A 216 21.09 12.88 -4.42
CA ILE A 216 20.30 13.92 -5.11
C ILE A 216 19.73 15.00 -4.18
N GLY A 217 19.98 14.89 -2.87
CA GLY A 217 19.42 15.74 -1.83
C GLY A 217 20.49 16.25 -0.85
N THR A 218 20.14 16.31 0.43
CA THR A 218 20.99 16.82 1.52
C THR A 218 21.24 15.77 2.61
N THR A 219 22.35 15.86 3.35
CA THR A 219 22.69 14.88 4.43
C THR A 219 21.94 15.12 5.76
N SER A 220 21.09 16.15 5.80
CA SER A 220 20.24 16.52 6.93
C SER A 220 18.87 16.98 6.40
N ILE A 221 17.84 16.88 7.24
CA ILE A 221 16.50 17.40 6.95
C ILE A 221 16.50 18.91 7.23
N PRO A 222 16.25 19.78 6.23
CA PRO A 222 16.08 21.21 6.45
C PRO A 222 14.77 21.47 7.21
N ILE A 223 14.85 22.24 8.29
CA ILE A 223 13.70 22.58 9.14
C ILE A 223 13.61 24.10 9.36
N ASP A 224 12.43 24.58 9.73
CA ASP A 224 12.26 25.92 10.29
C ASP A 224 12.62 25.89 11.79
N PRO A 225 13.68 26.59 12.25
CA PRO A 225 14.06 26.61 13.66
C PRO A 225 13.02 27.24 14.58
N GLU A 226 12.09 28.06 14.07
CA GLU A 226 11.03 28.66 14.88
C GLU A 226 9.82 27.75 15.10
N LYS A 227 9.57 26.78 14.20
CA LYS A 227 8.66 25.66 14.48
C LYS A 227 9.15 24.75 15.60
N VAL A 228 10.45 24.73 15.90
CA VAL A 228 10.98 23.95 17.03
C VAL A 228 10.50 24.57 18.34
N VAL A 229 9.67 23.83 19.09
CA VAL A 229 9.12 24.26 20.39
C VAL A 229 9.86 23.67 21.58
N GLY A 230 10.59 22.57 21.38
CA GLY A 230 11.39 21.94 22.41
C GLY A 230 12.48 21.03 21.86
N ILE A 231 13.58 20.94 22.60
CA ILE A 231 14.64 19.94 22.42
C ILE A 231 14.73 19.13 23.70
N ILE A 232 14.84 17.81 23.57
CA ILE A 232 15.04 16.87 24.67
C ILE A 232 16.37 16.16 24.44
N GLU A 233 17.18 16.02 25.49
CA GLU A 233 18.37 15.17 25.45
C GLU A 233 17.95 13.71 25.71
N SER A 234 18.07 12.86 24.69
CA SER A 234 17.80 11.43 24.77
C SER A 234 19.09 10.63 24.92
N ASP A 235 19.02 9.52 25.65
CA ASP A 235 20.12 8.60 25.97
C ASP A 235 19.65 7.13 25.90
N TYR A 236 18.51 6.88 25.24
CA TYR A 236 17.90 5.56 25.12
C TYR A 236 18.28 4.95 23.76
N ALA A 237 18.84 3.74 23.76
CA ALA A 237 19.10 2.98 22.54
C ALA A 237 17.79 2.49 21.87
N ASP A 238 17.84 2.20 20.57
CA ASP A 238 16.74 1.52 19.85
C ASP A 238 16.56 0.09 20.39
N GLN A 239 15.33 -0.27 20.79
CA GLN A 239 15.02 -1.55 21.42
C GLN A 239 14.78 -2.66 20.39
N THR A 240 15.86 -3.09 19.74
CA THR A 240 15.86 -4.14 18.72
C THR A 240 16.06 -5.54 19.30
N ALA A 241 15.33 -6.51 18.76
CA ALA A 241 15.50 -7.93 19.09
C ALA A 241 16.56 -8.59 18.19
N PRO A 242 17.26 -9.64 18.66
CA PRO A 242 18.11 -10.49 17.83
C PRO A 242 17.37 -11.05 16.60
N ASN A 243 18.10 -11.31 15.52
CA ASN A 243 17.53 -12.00 14.37
C ASN A 243 17.41 -13.50 14.65
N THR A 244 16.27 -14.09 14.32
CA THR A 244 16.12 -15.54 14.23
C THR A 244 17.11 -16.09 13.18
N PRO A 245 17.88 -17.15 13.50
CA PRO A 245 18.76 -17.79 12.52
C PRO A 245 17.95 -18.46 11.39
N ALA A 246 18.62 -18.75 10.28
CA ALA A 246 18.03 -19.53 9.19
C ALA A 246 17.74 -20.97 9.64
N ASP A 247 16.50 -21.41 9.45
CA ASP A 247 16.08 -22.80 9.59
C ASP A 247 16.26 -23.59 8.27
N GLU A 248 16.14 -24.91 8.33
CA GLU A 248 16.34 -25.82 7.18
C GLU A 248 15.38 -25.52 6.01
N GLY A 249 14.15 -25.08 6.30
CA GLY A 249 13.17 -24.68 5.29
C GLY A 249 13.57 -23.37 4.60
N SER A 250 13.96 -22.37 5.39
CA SER A 250 14.50 -21.09 4.92
C SER A 250 15.76 -21.26 4.08
N ALA A 251 16.64 -22.19 4.47
CA ALA A 251 17.84 -22.56 3.71
C ALA A 251 17.51 -23.22 2.36
N ARG A 252 16.52 -24.13 2.30
CA ARG A 252 16.02 -24.68 1.03
C ARG A 252 15.44 -23.60 0.11
N ILE A 253 14.63 -22.68 0.65
CA ILE A 253 14.07 -21.55 -0.10
C ILE A 253 15.19 -20.69 -0.69
N ALA A 254 16.23 -20.38 0.08
CA ALA A 254 17.40 -19.66 -0.41
C ALA A 254 18.14 -20.42 -1.52
N GLY A 255 18.33 -21.74 -1.38
CA GLY A 255 18.93 -22.60 -2.40
C GLY A 255 18.18 -22.55 -3.73
N HIS A 256 16.85 -22.74 -3.71
CA HIS A 256 16.00 -22.67 -4.91
C HIS A 256 16.09 -21.30 -5.61
N LEU A 257 16.18 -20.21 -4.85
CA LEU A 257 16.34 -18.86 -5.40
C LEU A 257 17.73 -18.63 -6.00
N ILE A 258 18.79 -19.15 -5.39
CA ILE A 258 20.16 -19.05 -5.91
C ILE A 258 20.29 -19.86 -7.21
N GLU A 259 19.76 -21.07 -7.27
CA GLU A 259 19.70 -21.88 -8.52
C GLU A 259 18.95 -21.13 -9.62
N PHE A 260 17.79 -20.53 -9.31
CA PHE A 260 17.05 -19.69 -10.25
C PHE A 260 17.87 -18.50 -10.74
N PHE A 261 18.57 -17.77 -9.85
CA PHE A 261 19.42 -16.65 -10.27
C PHE A 261 20.61 -17.11 -11.12
N GLU A 262 21.27 -18.23 -10.79
CA GLU A 262 22.37 -18.78 -11.60
C GLU A 262 21.87 -19.23 -12.98
N HIS A 263 20.69 -19.83 -13.06
CA HIS A 263 20.00 -20.18 -14.31
C HIS A 263 19.63 -18.95 -15.15
N GLU A 264 19.13 -17.86 -14.54
CA GLU A 264 18.83 -16.60 -15.24
C GLU A 264 20.10 -15.91 -15.76
N VAL A 265 21.21 -15.98 -15.02
CA VAL A 265 22.53 -15.46 -15.45
C VAL A 265 23.13 -16.32 -16.57
N ALA A 266 23.04 -17.65 -16.49
CA ALA A 266 23.51 -18.57 -17.54
C ALA A 266 22.81 -18.34 -18.88
N HIS A 267 21.54 -17.90 -18.86
CA HIS A 267 20.77 -17.53 -20.04
C HIS A 267 20.88 -16.04 -20.44
N GLY A 268 21.71 -15.24 -19.76
CA GLY A 268 21.89 -13.81 -20.04
C GLY A 268 20.65 -12.94 -19.76
N ARG A 269 19.70 -13.43 -18.96
CA ARG A 269 18.50 -12.68 -18.52
C ARG A 269 18.78 -11.80 -17.30
N LEU A 270 19.82 -12.14 -16.53
CA LEU A 270 20.45 -11.30 -15.50
C LEU A 270 21.96 -11.17 -15.76
N PRO A 271 22.62 -10.07 -15.32
CA PRO A 271 24.07 -9.96 -15.32
C PRO A 271 24.68 -10.74 -14.14
N LYS A 272 26.00 -11.04 -14.21
CA LYS A 272 26.72 -11.79 -13.16
C LYS A 272 26.76 -11.14 -11.78
N SER A 273 26.49 -9.83 -11.71
CA SER A 273 26.35 -9.03 -10.48
C SER A 273 24.94 -9.10 -9.87
N LEU A 274 24.00 -9.79 -10.52
CA LEU A 274 22.57 -9.57 -10.40
C LEU A 274 22.21 -8.08 -10.63
N LEU A 275 20.94 -7.73 -10.36
CA LEU A 275 20.45 -6.36 -10.30
C LEU A 275 20.17 -6.00 -8.83
N PRO A 276 19.96 -4.70 -8.49
CA PRO A 276 19.84 -4.29 -7.10
C PRO A 276 18.76 -5.08 -6.33
N LEU A 277 19.12 -5.60 -5.16
CA LEU A 277 18.26 -6.51 -4.40
C LEU A 277 17.40 -5.74 -3.39
N GLN A 278 16.10 -6.06 -3.32
CA GLN A 278 15.25 -5.81 -2.17
C GLN A 278 14.91 -7.14 -1.48
N SER A 279 14.94 -7.15 -0.15
CA SER A 279 14.44 -8.27 0.65
C SER A 279 13.75 -7.72 1.91
N GLY A 280 12.70 -8.42 2.35
CA GLY A 280 11.96 -8.07 3.56
C GLY A 280 12.69 -8.40 4.87
N ILE A 281 11.93 -8.51 5.97
CA ILE A 281 12.43 -8.90 7.30
C ILE A 281 12.05 -10.35 7.61
N GLY A 282 12.96 -11.11 8.24
CA GLY A 282 12.68 -12.43 8.83
C GLY A 282 13.60 -13.56 8.37
N ASN A 283 13.38 -14.78 8.88
CA ASN A 283 14.24 -15.97 8.68
C ASN A 283 14.62 -16.20 7.21
N ILE A 284 13.63 -16.16 6.31
CA ILE A 284 13.81 -16.44 4.88
C ILE A 284 14.66 -15.35 4.21
N ALA A 285 14.41 -14.07 4.51
CA ALA A 285 15.19 -12.96 3.99
C ALA A 285 16.66 -13.08 4.44
N ASN A 286 16.88 -13.37 5.72
CA ASN A 286 18.22 -13.62 6.26
C ASN A 286 18.89 -14.85 5.63
N ALA A 287 18.16 -15.93 5.36
CA ALA A 287 18.67 -17.11 4.67
C ALA A 287 19.05 -16.81 3.21
N VAL A 288 18.28 -15.99 2.49
CA VAL A 288 18.59 -15.56 1.12
C VAL A 288 19.86 -14.70 1.10
N ILE A 289 19.99 -13.71 1.99
CA ILE A 289 21.19 -12.86 2.08
C ILE A 289 22.42 -13.69 2.51
N GLY A 290 22.26 -14.63 3.44
CA GLY A 290 23.31 -15.59 3.84
C GLY A 290 23.74 -16.50 2.70
N GLY A 291 22.80 -17.10 1.97
CA GLY A 291 23.10 -17.95 0.82
C GLY A 291 23.76 -17.19 -0.34
N LEU A 292 23.41 -15.92 -0.56
CA LEU A 292 24.15 -15.05 -1.49
C LEU A 292 25.61 -14.85 -1.04
N ASN A 293 25.85 -14.77 0.27
CA ASN A 293 27.21 -14.72 0.84
C ASN A 293 28.02 -16.00 0.61
N GLU A 294 27.36 -17.13 0.33
CA GLU A 294 28.01 -18.41 -0.04
C GLU A 294 28.09 -18.62 -1.57
N SER A 295 27.15 -18.07 -2.34
CA SER A 295 27.00 -18.22 -3.81
C SER A 295 28.19 -17.73 -4.66
N ASN A 296 28.13 -17.93 -5.98
CA ASN A 296 29.13 -17.40 -6.91
C ASN A 296 29.00 -15.89 -7.19
N PHE A 297 27.93 -15.22 -6.74
CA PHE A 297 27.69 -13.81 -7.04
C PHE A 297 28.63 -12.86 -6.27
N LYS A 298 28.97 -11.74 -6.92
CA LYS A 298 29.87 -10.68 -6.45
C LYS A 298 29.45 -9.34 -7.06
N ASN A 299 29.94 -8.23 -6.52
CA ASN A 299 29.54 -6.89 -6.94
C ASN A 299 28.03 -6.67 -6.85
N LEU A 300 27.43 -7.28 -5.82
CA LEU A 300 26.02 -7.12 -5.50
C LEU A 300 25.77 -5.68 -5.07
N LYS A 301 24.58 -5.17 -5.39
CA LYS A 301 24.07 -3.91 -4.86
C LYS A 301 22.68 -4.12 -4.27
N VAL A 302 22.31 -3.29 -3.30
CA VAL A 302 21.05 -3.43 -2.55
C VAL A 302 20.26 -2.13 -2.62
N TRP A 303 18.98 -2.23 -2.97
CA TRP A 303 18.03 -1.12 -2.95
C TRP A 303 16.76 -1.62 -2.27
N THR A 304 16.64 -1.38 -0.97
CA THR A 304 15.67 -2.03 -0.08
C THR A 304 14.94 -1.04 0.82
N GLU A 305 14.01 -1.52 1.65
CA GLU A 305 13.45 -0.73 2.75
C GLU A 305 14.38 -0.75 3.97
N VAL A 306 14.84 -1.95 4.36
CA VAL A 306 15.53 -2.19 5.63
C VAL A 306 16.76 -3.07 5.45
N ILE A 307 17.83 -2.71 6.14
CA ILE A 307 19.07 -3.49 6.25
C ILE A 307 19.11 -4.20 7.61
N GLN A 308 19.54 -5.46 7.61
CA GLN A 308 19.62 -6.39 8.75
C GLN A 308 21.04 -6.95 8.89
N ASP A 309 21.36 -7.64 9.99
CA ASP A 309 22.72 -8.02 10.38
C ASP A 309 23.44 -8.87 9.31
N THR A 310 22.71 -9.69 8.57
CA THR A 310 23.22 -10.52 7.46
C THR A 310 23.87 -9.72 6.33
N PHE A 311 23.51 -8.44 6.17
CA PHE A 311 24.18 -7.54 5.22
C PHE A 311 25.56 -7.10 5.71
N LEU A 312 25.81 -7.05 7.04
CA LEU A 312 27.16 -6.83 7.59
C LEU A 312 28.10 -7.99 7.21
N ASP A 313 27.58 -9.21 7.09
CA ASP A 313 28.38 -10.37 6.63
C ASP A 313 28.61 -10.38 5.11
N LEU A 314 27.75 -9.71 4.33
CA LEU A 314 27.89 -9.56 2.88
C LEU A 314 28.81 -8.37 2.49
N PHE A 315 28.85 -7.32 3.32
CA PHE A 315 29.98 -6.37 3.37
C PHE A 315 31.26 -7.06 3.90
N ASP A 316 31.09 -7.93 4.91
CA ASP A 316 32.03 -8.91 5.48
C ASP A 316 33.03 -9.47 4.46
N SER A 317 32.45 -10.14 3.46
CA SER A 317 33.13 -10.89 2.40
C SER A 317 33.56 -10.07 1.19
N GLY A 318 33.21 -8.78 1.12
CA GLY A 318 33.41 -7.95 -0.06
C GLY A 318 32.55 -8.37 -1.27
N LYS A 319 31.38 -8.98 -1.03
CA LYS A 319 30.41 -9.32 -2.09
C LYS A 319 29.39 -8.22 -2.37
N LEU A 320 29.05 -7.42 -1.35
CA LEU A 320 28.18 -6.25 -1.45
C LEU A 320 29.01 -4.98 -1.64
N ASP A 321 28.85 -4.31 -2.78
CA ASP A 321 29.55 -3.06 -3.10
C ASP A 321 28.88 -1.85 -2.42
N PHE A 322 27.54 -1.81 -2.41
CA PHE A 322 26.77 -0.67 -1.90
C PHE A 322 25.31 -1.02 -1.55
N ALA A 323 24.75 -0.38 -0.52
CA ALA A 323 23.34 -0.51 -0.15
C ALA A 323 22.62 0.84 0.07
N THR A 324 21.47 1.05 -0.58
CA THR A 324 20.47 2.06 -0.22
C THR A 324 19.32 1.41 0.58
N ALA A 325 18.88 2.07 1.65
CA ALA A 325 17.69 1.72 2.44
C ALA A 325 16.91 2.97 2.91
N THR A 326 15.81 2.78 3.66
CA THR A 326 15.23 3.85 4.50
C THR A 326 15.56 3.66 6.00
N SER A 327 15.99 2.45 6.40
CA SER A 327 16.21 2.07 7.79
C SER A 327 17.33 1.01 7.95
N VAL A 328 18.07 1.11 9.06
CA VAL A 328 19.09 0.14 9.50
C VAL A 328 18.58 -0.52 10.78
N ARG A 329 18.10 -1.77 10.69
CA ARG A 329 17.53 -2.50 11.83
C ARG A 329 18.40 -3.72 12.15
N PHE A 330 19.53 -3.45 12.80
CA PHE A 330 20.37 -4.51 13.36
C PHE A 330 19.85 -5.02 14.70
N SER A 331 20.37 -6.17 15.15
CA SER A 331 20.34 -6.58 16.56
C SER A 331 21.25 -5.67 17.42
N PRO A 332 21.21 -5.77 18.76
CA PRO A 332 22.14 -5.05 19.63
C PRO A 332 23.61 -5.32 19.32
N ASP A 333 23.99 -6.57 19.01
CA ASP A 333 25.36 -6.94 18.64
C ASP A 333 25.72 -6.48 17.22
N GLY A 334 24.76 -6.50 16.29
CA GLY A 334 24.94 -5.96 14.94
C GLY A 334 25.14 -4.44 14.94
N PHE A 335 24.38 -3.71 15.76
CA PHE A 335 24.61 -2.28 16.00
C PHE A 335 25.97 -2.04 16.65
N LYS A 336 26.37 -2.84 17.65
CA LYS A 336 27.71 -2.73 18.25
C LYS A 336 28.80 -2.92 17.19
N ARG A 337 28.73 -3.98 16.37
CA ARG A 337 29.65 -4.24 15.25
C ARG A 337 29.69 -3.09 14.24
N PHE A 338 28.53 -2.53 13.89
CA PHE A 338 28.40 -1.41 12.97
C PHE A 338 29.06 -0.13 13.51
N TYR A 339 28.86 0.19 14.79
CA TYR A 339 29.46 1.36 15.43
C TYR A 339 30.97 1.18 15.71
N ASP A 340 31.40 0.00 16.18
CA ASP A 340 32.82 -0.32 16.42
C ASP A 340 33.67 -0.27 15.13
N ASN A 341 33.05 -0.43 13.97
CA ASN A 341 33.72 -0.48 12.66
C ASN A 341 33.15 0.56 11.67
N TRP A 342 32.67 1.72 12.17
CA TRP A 342 31.94 2.73 11.39
C TRP A 342 32.57 3.06 10.02
N GLU A 343 33.88 3.35 10.00
CA GLU A 343 34.65 3.69 8.80
C GLU A 343 34.65 2.60 7.71
N ARG A 344 34.33 1.35 8.07
CA ARG A 344 34.26 0.22 7.13
C ARG A 344 32.96 0.17 6.34
N TYR A 345 31.86 0.72 6.87
CA TYR A 345 30.51 0.61 6.30
C TYR A 345 29.92 1.95 5.84
N TYR A 346 30.33 3.05 6.46
CA TYR A 346 29.75 4.38 6.29
C TYR A 346 29.76 4.87 4.83
N ASP A 347 30.81 4.54 4.07
CA ASP A 347 30.98 4.93 2.67
C ASP A 347 30.16 4.08 1.67
N LYS A 348 29.58 2.96 2.13
CA LYS A 348 28.85 1.97 1.31
C LYS A 348 27.35 1.91 1.60
N LEU A 349 26.87 2.79 2.46
CA LEU A 349 25.50 2.83 2.97
C LEU A 349 24.86 4.19 2.69
N LEU A 350 23.58 4.17 2.32
CA LEU A 350 22.80 5.38 2.09
C LEU A 350 21.35 5.24 2.56
N LEU A 351 20.88 6.21 3.34
CA LEU A 351 19.56 6.23 3.95
C LEU A 351 18.70 7.35 3.36
N ARG A 352 17.57 6.98 2.74
CA ARG A 352 16.68 7.90 2.02
C ARG A 352 15.30 7.92 2.64
N ALA A 353 14.52 8.97 2.39
CA ALA A 353 13.10 9.00 2.78
C ALA A 353 12.32 7.87 2.09
N GLN A 354 11.28 7.33 2.74
CA GLN A 354 10.58 6.14 2.24
C GLN A 354 9.88 6.35 0.90
N GLN A 355 9.48 7.59 0.57
CA GLN A 355 8.98 7.93 -0.76
C GLN A 355 10.03 7.82 -1.89
N VAL A 356 11.33 7.80 -1.55
CA VAL A 356 12.44 7.63 -2.49
C VAL A 356 12.86 6.16 -2.56
N SER A 357 13.16 5.52 -1.42
CA SER A 357 13.53 4.09 -1.40
C SER A 357 12.46 3.20 -2.02
N ASN A 358 11.19 3.53 -1.80
CA ASN A 358 10.07 2.74 -2.31
C ASN A 358 9.51 3.30 -3.63
N SER A 359 10.17 4.27 -4.27
CA SER A 359 9.62 4.95 -5.46
C SER A 359 9.47 3.99 -6.65
N PRO A 360 8.25 3.77 -7.19
CA PRO A 360 8.03 2.95 -8.39
C PRO A 360 8.84 3.44 -9.61
N GLU A 361 9.15 4.74 -9.70
CA GLU A 361 10.01 5.32 -10.74
C GLU A 361 11.43 4.74 -10.67
N ILE A 362 11.98 4.62 -9.45
CA ILE A 362 13.37 4.24 -9.22
C ILE A 362 13.51 2.72 -9.23
N ILE A 363 12.62 1.99 -8.54
CA ILE A 363 12.61 0.52 -8.49
C ILE A 363 12.57 -0.07 -9.91
N ARG A 364 11.71 0.49 -10.78
CA ARG A 364 11.58 0.07 -12.17
C ARG A 364 12.77 0.49 -13.05
N ARG A 365 13.39 1.64 -12.78
CA ARG A 365 14.56 2.14 -13.52
C ARG A 365 15.83 1.34 -13.21
N LEU A 366 16.07 1.05 -11.94
CA LEU A 366 17.20 0.24 -11.47
C LEU A 366 17.02 -1.25 -11.80
N GLY A 367 15.79 -1.69 -12.09
CA GLY A 367 15.48 -3.08 -12.38
C GLY A 367 15.63 -3.97 -11.15
N VAL A 368 15.13 -3.51 -10.00
CA VAL A 368 15.28 -4.20 -8.71
C VAL A 368 14.74 -5.64 -8.76
N ILE A 369 15.34 -6.56 -8.01
CA ILE A 369 14.78 -7.89 -7.75
C ILE A 369 14.10 -7.82 -6.37
N GLY A 370 12.77 -7.91 -6.35
CA GLY A 370 11.95 -7.76 -5.13
C GLY A 370 11.56 -9.10 -4.53
N MET A 371 11.87 -9.32 -3.25
CA MET A 371 11.68 -10.59 -2.53
C MET A 371 10.94 -10.37 -1.20
N ASN A 372 9.72 -10.89 -1.09
CA ASN A 372 8.82 -10.61 0.04
C ASN A 372 8.11 -11.88 0.57
N THR A 373 7.58 -11.79 1.79
CA THR A 373 6.92 -12.92 2.49
C THR A 373 5.41 -12.69 2.62
N PRO A 374 4.55 -13.52 1.98
CA PRO A 374 3.11 -13.46 2.16
C PRO A 374 2.63 -14.31 3.35
N VAL A 375 1.40 -14.07 3.79
CA VAL A 375 0.61 -14.96 4.67
C VAL A 375 0.27 -16.25 3.93
N GLU A 376 -0.30 -16.12 2.74
CA GLU A 376 -0.75 -17.18 1.84
C GLU A 376 -0.69 -16.70 0.38
N VAL A 377 -0.49 -17.63 -0.54
CA VAL A 377 -0.52 -17.44 -2.00
C VAL A 377 -1.52 -18.43 -2.59
N ASP A 378 -2.31 -18.02 -3.57
CA ASP A 378 -3.21 -18.96 -4.25
C ASP A 378 -2.62 -19.59 -5.51
N ILE A 379 -3.29 -20.63 -5.99
CA ILE A 379 -2.88 -21.38 -7.18
C ILE A 379 -2.82 -20.51 -8.45
N TYR A 380 -3.41 -19.30 -8.47
CA TYR A 380 -3.33 -18.39 -9.61
C TYR A 380 -2.22 -17.33 -9.48
N ALA A 381 -1.51 -17.32 -8.35
CA ALA A 381 -0.49 -16.36 -7.95
C ALA A 381 -1.04 -14.99 -7.50
N HIS A 382 -2.24 -14.94 -6.91
CA HIS A 382 -2.57 -13.86 -5.99
C HIS A 382 -1.84 -14.09 -4.65
N ALA A 383 -1.57 -13.01 -3.91
CA ALA A 383 -0.98 -13.12 -2.57
C ALA A 383 -1.72 -12.23 -1.54
N ASN A 384 -1.81 -12.78 -0.33
CA ASN A 384 -2.25 -12.13 0.88
C ASN A 384 -1.00 -11.82 1.72
N SER A 385 -0.74 -10.55 2.03
CA SER A 385 0.37 -10.10 2.87
C SER A 385 -0.08 -9.61 4.25
N THR A 386 -1.37 -9.30 4.43
CA THR A 386 -1.86 -8.53 5.58
C THR A 386 -2.89 -9.23 6.46
N CYS A 387 -3.88 -9.91 5.87
CA CYS A 387 -5.14 -10.23 6.55
C CYS A 387 -5.36 -11.74 6.69
N VAL A 388 -4.97 -12.28 7.85
CA VAL A 388 -5.23 -13.69 8.19
C VAL A 388 -6.74 -13.95 8.23
N MET A 389 -7.19 -15.00 7.55
CA MET A 389 -8.61 -15.33 7.39
C MET A 389 -9.44 -14.15 6.84
N GLY A 390 -8.87 -13.42 5.88
CA GLY A 390 -9.52 -12.32 5.15
C GLY A 390 -9.89 -11.09 5.98
N SER A 391 -9.50 -11.04 7.25
CA SER A 391 -10.04 -10.05 8.20
C SER A 391 -9.13 -9.66 9.35
N ARG A 392 -8.27 -10.57 9.84
CA ARG A 392 -7.37 -10.28 10.97
C ARG A 392 -6.05 -9.69 10.48
N MET A 393 -5.94 -8.37 10.53
CA MET A 393 -4.74 -7.60 10.19
C MET A 393 -3.55 -8.01 11.07
N LEU A 394 -2.44 -8.37 10.43
CA LEU A 394 -1.14 -8.60 11.09
C LEU A 394 -0.44 -7.27 11.39
N ASN A 395 0.19 -6.68 10.36
CA ASN A 395 1.11 -5.54 10.48
C ASN A 395 0.70 -4.35 9.57
N GLY A 396 0.40 -4.66 8.30
CA GLY A 396 0.10 -3.72 7.22
C GLY A 396 0.87 -4.08 5.95
N LEU A 397 0.47 -3.56 4.79
CA LEU A 397 1.02 -3.90 3.46
C LEU A 397 2.54 -3.68 3.33
N GLY A 398 3.08 -2.64 3.98
CA GLY A 398 4.49 -2.26 3.86
C GLY A 398 4.84 -1.76 2.45
N GLY A 399 6.13 -1.83 2.08
CA GLY A 399 6.60 -1.58 0.73
C GLY A 399 6.45 -2.76 -0.23
N SER A 400 5.91 -3.91 0.23
CA SER A 400 5.84 -5.14 -0.57
C SER A 400 5.21 -4.91 -1.95
N ALA A 401 4.09 -4.19 -2.03
CA ALA A 401 3.43 -3.84 -3.29
C ALA A 401 4.18 -2.75 -4.09
N ASP A 402 4.84 -1.78 -3.44
CA ASP A 402 5.70 -0.79 -4.12
C ASP A 402 6.80 -1.49 -4.93
N PHE A 403 7.44 -2.50 -4.31
CA PHE A 403 8.48 -3.31 -4.92
C PHE A 403 7.94 -4.30 -5.95
N LEU A 404 6.97 -5.14 -5.61
CA LEU A 404 6.49 -6.21 -6.50
C LEU A 404 5.77 -5.67 -7.76
N ARG A 405 5.07 -4.53 -7.69
CA ARG A 405 4.47 -3.88 -8.88
C ARG A 405 5.51 -3.29 -9.85
N SER A 406 6.73 -3.03 -9.35
CA SER A 406 7.71 -2.16 -10.02
C SER A 406 9.04 -2.84 -10.37
N SER A 407 9.30 -4.03 -9.81
CA SER A 407 10.58 -4.76 -9.94
C SER A 407 10.81 -5.32 -11.35
N LYS A 408 12.05 -5.73 -11.62
CA LYS A 408 12.44 -6.53 -12.78
C LYS A 408 11.99 -7.98 -12.63
N TYR A 409 12.14 -8.54 -11.43
CA TYR A 409 11.55 -9.82 -11.01
C TYR A 409 10.87 -9.66 -9.66
N SER A 410 9.64 -10.16 -9.56
CA SER A 410 8.79 -10.03 -8.38
C SER A 410 8.50 -11.39 -7.76
N ILE A 411 9.05 -11.61 -6.55
CA ILE A 411 9.20 -12.92 -5.93
C ILE A 411 8.49 -12.95 -4.57
N MET A 412 7.60 -13.93 -4.39
CA MET A 412 7.02 -14.26 -3.09
C MET A 412 7.63 -15.56 -2.54
N HIS A 413 8.16 -15.49 -1.32
CA HIS A 413 8.79 -16.62 -0.63
C HIS A 413 8.11 -16.92 0.72
N THR A 414 7.71 -18.17 0.93
CA THR A 414 7.01 -18.63 2.15
C THR A 414 7.36 -20.08 2.41
N PRO A 415 7.36 -20.58 3.67
CA PRO A 415 7.25 -22.02 3.86
C PRO A 415 5.92 -22.51 3.27
N SER A 416 5.84 -23.76 2.83
CA SER A 416 4.63 -24.33 2.24
C SER A 416 3.50 -24.52 3.25
N THR A 417 3.84 -24.66 4.54
CA THR A 417 2.92 -24.57 5.68
C THR A 417 3.54 -23.73 6.82
N ARG A 418 2.72 -23.19 7.72
CA ARG A 418 3.16 -22.49 8.94
C ARG A 418 2.72 -23.26 10.19
N PRO A 419 3.54 -23.37 11.25
CA PRO A 419 3.17 -24.10 12.47
C PRO A 419 1.80 -23.69 13.03
N SER A 420 1.04 -24.67 13.51
CA SER A 420 -0.31 -24.50 14.04
C SER A 420 -0.45 -25.17 15.41
N LYS A 421 -1.30 -24.61 16.29
CA LYS A 421 -1.69 -25.27 17.56
C LYS A 421 -2.70 -26.41 17.33
N THR A 422 -3.37 -26.45 16.17
CA THR A 422 -4.48 -27.39 15.89
C THR A 422 -4.23 -28.27 14.67
N ASP A 423 -3.54 -27.77 13.64
CA ASP A 423 -3.28 -28.52 12.41
C ASP A 423 -1.93 -29.27 12.54
N PRO A 424 -1.92 -30.62 12.60
CA PRO A 424 -0.67 -31.38 12.75
C PRO A 424 0.25 -31.29 11.52
N HIS A 425 -0.21 -30.69 10.42
CA HIS A 425 0.59 -30.43 9.21
C HIS A 425 0.97 -28.95 9.05
N GLY A 426 0.55 -28.09 9.98
CA GLY A 426 0.63 -26.63 9.86
C GLY A 426 -0.42 -26.05 8.90
N VAL A 427 -0.73 -24.76 9.02
CA VAL A 427 -1.65 -24.09 8.08
C VAL A 427 -0.98 -23.97 6.71
N SER A 428 -1.62 -24.44 5.64
CA SER A 428 -1.09 -24.32 4.27
C SER A 428 -0.92 -22.86 3.86
N CYS A 429 0.23 -22.52 3.28
CA CYS A 429 0.45 -21.22 2.64
C CYS A 429 0.16 -21.23 1.14
N ILE A 430 -0.11 -22.39 0.54
CA ILE A 430 -0.67 -22.50 -0.81
C ILE A 430 -2.15 -22.88 -0.70
N VAL A 431 -3.05 -22.06 -1.24
CA VAL A 431 -4.51 -22.18 -1.05
C VAL A 431 -5.28 -22.13 -2.38
N PRO A 432 -6.56 -22.57 -2.45
CA PRO A 432 -7.33 -22.55 -3.69
C PRO A 432 -7.70 -21.14 -4.16
N MET A 433 -7.79 -20.19 -3.22
CA MET A 433 -8.06 -18.76 -3.42
C MET A 433 -7.58 -18.01 -2.16
N CYS A 434 -6.94 -16.86 -2.30
CA CYS A 434 -6.54 -16.05 -1.14
C CYS A 434 -7.78 -15.45 -0.43
N THR A 435 -7.75 -15.41 0.90
CA THR A 435 -8.86 -14.84 1.71
C THR A 435 -8.90 -13.32 1.71
N HIS A 436 -7.78 -12.68 1.34
CA HIS A 436 -7.63 -11.27 1.03
C HIS A 436 -6.51 -11.13 -0.01
N VAL A 437 -6.55 -10.09 -0.86
CA VAL A 437 -5.58 -9.93 -1.96
C VAL A 437 -4.88 -8.58 -1.83
N ASP A 438 -3.58 -8.62 -1.56
CA ASP A 438 -2.68 -7.47 -1.48
C ASP A 438 -1.86 -7.28 -2.76
N GLN A 439 -1.51 -8.38 -3.43
CA GLN A 439 -0.87 -8.40 -4.75
C GLN A 439 -1.64 -9.36 -5.66
N THR A 440 -1.91 -8.96 -6.91
CA THR A 440 -2.63 -9.82 -7.87
C THR A 440 -1.65 -10.68 -8.67
N GLU A 441 -2.19 -11.64 -9.43
CA GLU A 441 -1.46 -12.47 -10.38
C GLU A 441 -0.62 -11.66 -11.40
N HIS A 442 -0.98 -10.42 -11.66
CA HIS A 442 -0.22 -9.49 -12.52
C HIS A 442 1.11 -8.99 -11.90
N ASP A 443 1.30 -9.16 -10.59
CA ASP A 443 2.41 -8.57 -9.84
C ASP A 443 3.49 -9.57 -9.43
N LEU A 444 3.28 -10.87 -9.68
CA LEU A 444 4.19 -11.94 -9.27
C LEU A 444 4.74 -12.70 -10.50
N ASP A 445 6.08 -12.82 -10.55
CA ASP A 445 6.82 -13.61 -11.53
C ASP A 445 7.18 -15.00 -11.01
N VAL A 446 7.44 -15.11 -9.70
CA VAL A 446 7.97 -16.33 -9.07
C VAL A 446 7.36 -16.55 -7.69
N ILE A 447 6.89 -17.76 -7.42
CA ILE A 447 6.54 -18.25 -6.08
C ILE A 447 7.57 -19.31 -5.66
N VAL A 448 8.05 -19.28 -4.42
CA VAL A 448 8.99 -20.30 -3.91
C VAL A 448 8.64 -20.74 -2.49
N THR A 449 8.79 -22.04 -2.25
CA THR A 449 8.74 -22.67 -0.91
C THR A 449 9.91 -23.63 -0.73
N GLU A 450 10.04 -24.24 0.44
CA GLU A 450 11.09 -25.22 0.72
C GLU A 450 10.98 -26.48 -0.15
N ASN A 451 9.85 -26.72 -0.80
CA ASN A 451 9.61 -27.84 -1.72
C ASN A 451 10.10 -27.56 -3.15
N GLY A 452 10.20 -26.28 -3.56
CA GLY A 452 10.55 -25.90 -4.91
C GLY A 452 10.08 -24.51 -5.31
N LEU A 453 10.36 -24.17 -6.58
CA LEU A 453 10.12 -22.85 -7.17
C LEU A 453 9.19 -22.97 -8.40
N ALA A 454 8.17 -22.11 -8.46
CA ALA A 454 7.24 -21.96 -9.56
C ALA A 454 7.50 -20.63 -10.28
N ASP A 455 8.13 -20.70 -11.45
CA ASP A 455 8.20 -19.59 -12.41
C ASP A 455 6.85 -19.49 -13.14
N VAL A 456 6.17 -18.34 -13.02
CA VAL A 456 4.86 -18.08 -13.61
C VAL A 456 4.91 -17.06 -14.76
N ARG A 457 6.11 -16.67 -15.20
CA ARG A 457 6.33 -15.70 -16.27
C ARG A 457 5.76 -16.21 -17.59
N GLY A 458 4.80 -15.48 -18.15
CA GLY A 458 4.12 -15.82 -19.40
C GLY A 458 3.06 -16.93 -19.32
N LEU A 459 2.80 -17.51 -18.14
CA LEU A 459 1.79 -18.55 -17.95
C LEU A 459 0.38 -17.98 -17.75
N SER A 460 -0.64 -18.60 -18.37
CA SER A 460 -2.05 -18.32 -18.08
C SER A 460 -2.47 -18.91 -16.71
N PRO A 461 -3.57 -18.46 -16.08
CA PRO A 461 -3.96 -18.92 -14.73
C PRO A 461 -4.00 -20.44 -14.58
N ARG A 462 -4.51 -21.16 -15.59
CA ARG A 462 -4.57 -22.64 -15.58
C ARG A 462 -3.21 -23.32 -15.71
N GLU A 463 -2.19 -22.65 -16.23
CA GLU A 463 -0.81 -23.16 -16.25
C GLU A 463 -0.11 -22.84 -14.92
N ARG A 464 -0.31 -21.62 -14.39
CA ARG A 464 0.16 -21.20 -13.05
C ARG A 464 -0.28 -22.18 -11.97
N ALA A 465 -1.56 -22.53 -11.93
CA ALA A 465 -2.11 -23.48 -10.96
C ALA A 465 -1.42 -24.84 -11.00
N ARG A 466 -1.10 -25.35 -12.19
CA ARG A 466 -0.39 -26.63 -12.33
C ARG A 466 1.03 -26.56 -11.78
N VAL A 467 1.77 -25.48 -12.06
CA VAL A 467 3.15 -25.33 -11.60
C VAL A 467 3.22 -25.00 -10.09
N ILE A 468 2.35 -24.13 -9.58
CA ILE A 468 2.30 -23.78 -8.14
C ILE A 468 1.88 -24.98 -7.30
N ILE A 469 0.88 -25.77 -7.73
CA ILE A 469 0.49 -27.00 -7.04
C ILE A 469 1.62 -28.03 -7.08
N ASP A 470 2.31 -28.20 -8.21
CA ASP A 470 3.39 -29.20 -8.35
C ASP A 470 4.66 -28.84 -7.56
N LYS A 471 5.09 -27.57 -7.60
CA LYS A 471 6.38 -27.12 -7.04
C LYS A 471 6.29 -26.57 -5.62
N CYS A 472 5.26 -25.79 -5.31
CA CYS A 472 5.23 -24.99 -4.08
C CYS A 472 4.40 -25.63 -2.97
N ALA A 473 3.30 -26.30 -3.29
CA ALA A 473 2.40 -26.87 -2.29
C ALA A 473 3.04 -28.03 -1.50
N HIS A 474 2.78 -28.06 -0.18
CA HIS A 474 3.16 -29.15 0.70
C HIS A 474 2.53 -30.49 0.27
N GLU A 475 3.23 -31.61 0.44
CA GLU A 475 2.76 -32.93 -0.01
C GLU A 475 1.39 -33.36 0.56
N VAL A 476 1.01 -32.88 1.74
CA VAL A 476 -0.33 -33.12 2.32
C VAL A 476 -1.43 -32.35 1.58
N TYR A 477 -1.16 -31.10 1.17
CA TYR A 477 -2.15 -30.22 0.54
C TYR A 477 -2.16 -30.31 -0.99
N LYS A 478 -1.06 -30.75 -1.61
CA LYS A 478 -0.90 -30.93 -3.06
C LYS A 478 -2.01 -31.79 -3.70
N PRO A 479 -2.42 -32.96 -3.12
CA PRO A 479 -3.58 -33.72 -3.63
C PRO A 479 -4.92 -32.97 -3.51
N ILE A 480 -5.12 -32.23 -2.41
CA ILE A 480 -6.36 -31.49 -2.13
C ILE A 480 -6.55 -30.33 -3.11
N LEU A 481 -5.48 -29.54 -3.31
CA LEU A 481 -5.43 -28.44 -4.27
C LEU A 481 -5.61 -28.94 -5.70
N LYS A 482 -4.98 -30.08 -6.05
CA LYS A 482 -5.15 -30.72 -7.36
C LYS A 482 -6.61 -31.16 -7.59
N ALA A 483 -7.24 -31.82 -6.62
CA ALA A 483 -8.63 -32.24 -6.70
C ALA A 483 -9.61 -31.06 -6.82
N TYR A 484 -9.33 -29.94 -6.13
CA TYR A 484 -10.06 -28.68 -6.34
C TYR A 484 -9.91 -28.19 -7.78
N PHE A 485 -8.67 -28.04 -8.25
CA PHE A 485 -8.37 -27.43 -9.55
C PHE A 485 -8.89 -28.25 -10.73
N GLU A 486 -8.68 -29.57 -10.75
CA GLU A 486 -9.16 -30.46 -11.82
C GLU A 486 -10.70 -30.43 -11.93
N ARG A 487 -11.40 -30.40 -10.79
CA ARG A 487 -12.86 -30.26 -10.76
C ARG A 487 -13.31 -28.87 -11.19
N ALA A 488 -12.64 -27.81 -10.73
CA ALA A 488 -12.96 -26.44 -11.11
C ALA A 488 -12.77 -26.22 -12.62
N GLU A 489 -11.65 -26.66 -13.19
CA GLU A 489 -11.36 -26.58 -14.62
C GLU A 489 -12.43 -27.33 -15.44
N SER A 490 -12.73 -28.58 -15.07
CA SER A 490 -13.75 -29.39 -15.75
C SER A 490 -15.14 -28.75 -15.70
N GLU A 491 -15.54 -28.24 -14.53
CA GLU A 491 -16.83 -27.57 -14.37
C GLU A 491 -16.91 -26.23 -15.12
N CYS A 492 -15.84 -25.45 -15.16
CA CYS A 492 -15.83 -24.10 -15.76
C CYS A 492 -15.60 -24.14 -17.28
N LEU A 493 -14.76 -25.04 -17.81
CA LEU A 493 -14.63 -25.25 -19.26
C LEU A 493 -15.96 -25.67 -19.88
N ARG A 494 -16.69 -26.59 -19.26
CA ARG A 494 -18.04 -27.01 -19.70
C ARG A 494 -19.07 -25.88 -19.71
N LYS A 495 -18.84 -24.80 -18.95
CA LYS A 495 -19.68 -23.60 -18.89
C LYS A 495 -19.19 -22.46 -19.80
N GLY A 496 -18.04 -22.62 -20.47
CA GLY A 496 -17.38 -21.53 -21.23
C GLY A 496 -16.70 -20.48 -20.35
N MET A 497 -16.47 -20.77 -19.07
CA MET A 497 -15.96 -19.85 -18.04
C MET A 497 -14.53 -20.19 -17.57
N GLY A 498 -13.80 -21.00 -18.33
CA GLY A 498 -12.52 -21.59 -17.93
C GLY A 498 -11.26 -20.74 -18.19
N HIS A 499 -11.31 -19.42 -17.99
CA HIS A 499 -10.08 -18.61 -17.98
C HIS A 499 -9.29 -18.84 -16.68
N GLU A 500 -9.96 -18.58 -15.56
CA GLU A 500 -9.48 -18.82 -14.20
C GLU A 500 -10.54 -19.65 -13.44
N PRO A 501 -10.39 -20.99 -13.36
CA PRO A 501 -11.42 -21.86 -12.83
C PRO A 501 -11.56 -21.81 -11.30
N HIS A 502 -12.67 -21.23 -10.80
CA HIS A 502 -13.06 -21.35 -9.39
C HIS A 502 -14.40 -22.08 -9.20
N LEU A 503 -14.44 -22.89 -8.14
CA LEU A 503 -15.68 -23.31 -7.49
C LEU A 503 -15.94 -22.36 -6.33
N LEU A 504 -16.58 -21.21 -6.58
CA LEU A 504 -16.70 -20.10 -5.61
C LEU A 504 -17.23 -20.52 -4.22
N PHE A 505 -18.19 -21.45 -4.16
CA PHE A 505 -18.75 -21.97 -2.90
C PHE A 505 -17.90 -23.06 -2.23
N ASN A 506 -16.70 -23.33 -2.75
CA ASN A 506 -15.72 -24.30 -2.26
C ASN A 506 -14.29 -23.71 -2.16
N SER A 507 -14.04 -22.49 -2.66
CA SER A 507 -12.71 -21.86 -2.70
C SER A 507 -12.04 -21.72 -1.33
N PHE A 508 -12.85 -21.60 -0.27
CA PHE A 508 -12.40 -21.42 1.12
C PHE A 508 -12.65 -22.66 1.99
N ASP A 509 -12.87 -23.84 1.40
CA ASP A 509 -13.16 -25.06 2.18
C ASP A 509 -11.98 -25.48 3.07
N MET A 510 -10.73 -25.20 2.67
CA MET A 510 -9.54 -25.40 3.53
C MET A 510 -9.57 -24.50 4.76
N HIS A 511 -9.82 -23.20 4.57
CA HIS A 511 -9.97 -22.22 5.66
C HIS A 511 -11.15 -22.56 6.57
N LYS A 512 -12.25 -23.07 6.00
CA LYS A 512 -13.42 -23.55 6.75
C LYS A 512 -13.10 -24.78 7.59
N ALA A 513 -12.38 -25.77 7.03
CA ALA A 513 -11.95 -26.95 7.78
C ALA A 513 -10.99 -26.60 8.92
N LEU A 514 -10.10 -25.62 8.74
CA LEU A 514 -9.25 -25.10 9.81
C LEU A 514 -10.07 -24.52 10.98
N LEU A 515 -11.17 -23.79 10.70
CA LEU A 515 -12.04 -23.20 11.73
C LEU A 515 -12.97 -24.21 12.41
N GLU A 516 -13.60 -25.10 11.63
CA GLU A 516 -14.61 -26.04 12.15
C GLU A 516 -14.00 -27.32 12.72
N GLU A 517 -12.81 -27.70 12.25
CA GLU A 517 -12.23 -29.04 12.46
C GLU A 517 -10.75 -29.00 12.91
N GLY A 518 -10.14 -27.81 12.98
CA GLY A 518 -8.77 -27.59 13.45
C GLY A 518 -7.66 -27.82 12.41
N SER A 519 -7.97 -28.35 11.22
CA SER A 519 -6.98 -28.62 10.17
C SER A 519 -7.53 -28.34 8.77
N MET A 520 -6.68 -27.77 7.90
CA MET A 520 -6.96 -27.59 6.48
C MET A 520 -6.97 -28.92 5.69
N ALA A 521 -6.46 -30.01 6.25
CA ALA A 521 -6.12 -31.24 5.52
C ALA A 521 -7.27 -32.27 5.42
N LYS A 522 -8.39 -32.01 6.08
CA LYS A 522 -9.50 -32.96 6.23
C LYS A 522 -10.38 -33.05 4.97
N ASP A 523 -11.14 -34.13 4.82
CA ASP A 523 -11.80 -34.54 3.57
C ASP A 523 -12.87 -33.57 3.00
N ILE A 524 -12.41 -32.52 2.31
CA ILE A 524 -13.22 -31.57 1.53
C ILE A 524 -14.09 -32.28 0.46
N PHE A 525 -13.71 -33.49 0.03
CA PHE A 525 -14.30 -34.17 -1.13
C PHE A 525 -15.15 -35.42 -0.83
N ILE A 526 -15.15 -35.98 0.39
CA ILE A 526 -15.92 -37.21 0.68
C ILE A 526 -17.42 -36.93 0.92
N THR A 527 -17.80 -35.76 1.43
CA THR A 527 -19.14 -35.51 2.01
C THR A 527 -20.17 -34.88 1.05
N ARG A 528 -20.15 -35.19 -0.25
CA ARG A 528 -21.24 -34.77 -1.18
C ARG A 528 -21.74 -35.77 -2.23
N THR A 529 -21.33 -37.04 -2.16
CA THR A 529 -21.97 -38.17 -2.88
C THR A 529 -23.04 -38.89 -2.04
N ALA A 530 -23.44 -38.33 -0.90
CA ALA A 530 -24.58 -38.80 -0.13
C ALA A 530 -25.87 -38.78 -0.97
N THR A 531 -26.47 -39.95 -1.18
CA THR A 531 -27.66 -40.14 -2.01
C THR A 531 -28.83 -39.30 -1.53
N ARG A 532 -29.45 -38.52 -2.42
CA ARG A 532 -30.81 -37.98 -2.19
C ARG A 532 -31.83 -39.13 -2.22
N HIS A 533 -32.00 -39.81 -1.09
CA HIS A 533 -33.25 -40.52 -0.83
C HIS A 533 -34.36 -39.47 -0.65
N SER A 534 -35.23 -39.36 -1.65
CA SER A 534 -36.48 -38.62 -1.55
C SER A 534 -37.36 -39.27 -0.48
N PRO A 535 -37.83 -38.53 0.54
CA PRO A 535 -38.85 -39.04 1.44
C PRO A 535 -40.10 -39.43 0.66
N SER A 536 -40.74 -40.54 1.04
CA SER A 536 -42.08 -40.88 0.56
C SER A 536 -43.07 -39.78 0.96
N PRO A 537 -43.95 -39.32 0.07
CA PRO A 537 -44.90 -38.25 0.40
C PRO A 537 -45.89 -38.72 1.47
N ASN A 538 -46.01 -37.95 2.54
CA ASN A 538 -47.07 -38.10 3.54
C ASN A 538 -48.40 -37.62 2.91
N PRO A 539 -49.54 -38.34 3.02
CA PRO A 539 -50.74 -38.00 2.24
C PRO A 539 -51.39 -36.65 2.59
N ASP A 540 -51.27 -36.21 3.85
CA ASP A 540 -52.08 -35.12 4.41
C ASP A 540 -51.31 -33.81 4.56
N LEU A 541 -51.20 -33.05 3.45
CA LEU A 541 -50.96 -31.60 3.48
C LEU A 541 -51.31 -30.96 2.13
N ARG A 542 -52.57 -30.53 1.95
CA ARG A 542 -52.98 -29.69 0.82
C ARG A 542 -52.66 -28.22 1.09
N ILE A 543 -51.82 -27.62 0.24
CA ILE A 543 -51.71 -26.16 0.10
C ILE A 543 -51.67 -25.87 -1.41
N ASP A 544 -52.68 -25.16 -1.92
CA ASP A 544 -52.82 -24.87 -3.34
C ASP A 544 -51.87 -23.77 -3.82
N CYS A 545 -51.17 -24.01 -4.93
CA CYS A 545 -50.66 -22.97 -5.81
C CYS A 545 -50.69 -23.47 -7.27
N PRO A 546 -50.99 -22.58 -8.25
CA PRO A 546 -51.46 -23.00 -9.56
C PRO A 546 -50.34 -23.52 -10.48
N HIS A 547 -50.75 -24.38 -11.42
CA HIS A 547 -49.88 -24.95 -12.44
C HIS A 547 -49.33 -23.90 -13.42
N HIS A 548 -48.08 -24.10 -13.85
CA HIS A 548 -47.76 -24.02 -15.27
C HIS A 548 -47.00 -25.28 -15.70
N THR A 549 -47.48 -25.92 -16.76
CA THR A 549 -46.99 -27.21 -17.25
C THR A 549 -46.11 -27.06 -18.48
N PHE A 550 -44.97 -27.74 -18.49
CA PHE A 550 -44.41 -28.30 -19.72
C PHE A 550 -43.80 -29.67 -19.42
N ARG A 551 -44.26 -30.70 -20.15
CA ARG A 551 -43.65 -32.03 -20.19
C ARG A 551 -43.00 -32.22 -21.56
N PHE A 552 -41.92 -32.98 -21.60
CA PHE A 552 -41.56 -33.79 -22.76
C PHE A 552 -41.32 -35.25 -22.32
N SER A 553 -41.28 -36.15 -23.29
CA SER A 553 -41.69 -37.56 -23.14
C SER A 553 -40.54 -38.54 -22.79
N PRO A 554 -40.84 -39.77 -22.34
CA PRO A 554 -39.86 -40.74 -21.82
C PRO A 554 -39.39 -41.77 -22.88
N PHE A 555 -38.41 -42.61 -22.54
CA PHE A 555 -38.46 -44.09 -22.62
C PHE A 555 -37.20 -44.74 -21.96
N PRO A 556 -37.23 -45.97 -21.40
CA PRO A 556 -36.10 -46.62 -20.70
C PRO A 556 -35.57 -47.92 -21.35
N VAL A 557 -34.37 -48.39 -20.98
CA VAL A 557 -33.82 -49.72 -21.36
C VAL A 557 -33.02 -50.38 -20.22
N THR A 558 -33.09 -51.71 -20.09
CA THR A 558 -32.46 -52.59 -19.07
C THR A 558 -31.14 -53.25 -19.59
N VAL A 559 -30.39 -54.17 -18.94
CA VAL A 559 -30.59 -55.20 -17.89
C VAL A 559 -29.29 -55.41 -17.04
N PRO A 560 -29.28 -56.17 -15.91
CA PRO A 560 -28.20 -56.16 -14.89
C PRO A 560 -27.12 -57.25 -15.06
N ASN A 561 -26.08 -57.25 -14.19
CA ASN A 561 -25.66 -58.50 -13.50
C ASN A 561 -24.72 -58.36 -12.27
N GLN A 562 -24.88 -59.32 -11.34
CA GLN A 562 -23.92 -60.11 -10.51
C GLN A 562 -22.48 -59.57 -10.26
N SER A 563 -21.80 -59.76 -9.10
CA SER A 563 -21.82 -60.81 -8.04
C SER A 563 -21.08 -60.29 -6.77
N ARG A 564 -21.43 -60.58 -5.49
CA ARG A 564 -21.48 -61.84 -4.67
C ARG A 564 -20.15 -62.14 -3.91
N ARG A 565 -20.24 -62.36 -2.57
CA ARG A 565 -19.18 -62.75 -1.58
C ARG A 565 -18.28 -61.61 -1.05
N LEU A 566 -17.66 -61.65 0.15
CA LEU A 566 -17.96 -62.06 1.55
C LEU A 566 -16.73 -61.60 2.43
N PRO A 567 -16.75 -61.59 3.79
CA PRO A 567 -15.85 -60.78 4.63
C PRO A 567 -14.54 -61.47 5.10
N PRO A 568 -13.64 -60.72 5.75
CA PRO A 568 -13.47 -60.78 7.23
C PRO A 568 -13.72 -59.39 7.88
N GLY A 569 -13.63 -59.18 9.20
CA GLY A 569 -13.29 -60.06 10.33
C GLY A 569 -12.61 -59.24 11.45
N SER A 570 -13.05 -59.37 12.70
CA SER A 570 -12.63 -58.51 13.82
C SER A 570 -11.28 -58.89 14.46
N GLY A 571 -10.51 -57.91 14.90
CA GLY A 571 -9.28 -58.10 15.69
C GLY A 571 -8.84 -56.83 16.42
N ASP A 572 -9.05 -56.78 17.73
CA ASP A 572 -8.55 -55.72 18.64
C ASP A 572 -7.09 -55.98 19.04
N MET A 573 -6.29 -54.92 19.21
CA MET A 573 -4.99 -54.98 19.90
C MET A 573 -4.68 -53.72 20.71
N SER A 574 -5.09 -53.76 21.98
CA SER A 574 -4.32 -53.40 23.19
C SER A 574 -3.12 -52.44 23.10
N ARG A 575 -3.13 -51.44 23.99
CA ARG A 575 -2.07 -50.44 24.24
C ARG A 575 -0.70 -51.03 24.58
N ARG A 576 0.38 -50.34 24.17
CA ARG A 576 1.68 -50.33 24.89
C ARG A 576 2.17 -48.89 25.13
N ARG A 577 2.65 -48.60 26.34
CA ARG A 577 3.40 -47.38 26.69
C ARG A 577 4.90 -47.70 26.67
N ILE A 578 5.71 -46.78 26.16
CA ILE A 578 7.16 -46.69 26.40
C ILE A 578 7.48 -45.23 26.77
N SER A 579 8.53 -45.00 27.56
CA SER A 579 8.72 -43.78 28.36
C SER A 579 9.85 -42.86 27.90
N ARG A 580 9.59 -41.54 27.98
CA ARG A 580 10.52 -40.42 28.25
C ARG A 580 11.92 -40.42 27.57
N LYS A 581 12.17 -39.35 26.82
CA LYS A 581 13.27 -38.41 27.12
C LYS A 581 12.74 -36.98 27.02
N GLN A 582 13.33 -36.06 27.80
CA GLN A 582 12.99 -34.63 27.80
C GLN A 582 14.19 -33.84 27.24
N CYS A 583 13.89 -32.80 26.47
CA CYS A 583 14.74 -31.62 26.31
C CYS A 583 13.87 -30.41 26.72
N PRO A 584 14.47 -29.30 27.18
CA PRO A 584 13.71 -28.14 27.62
C PRO A 584 13.00 -27.45 26.44
N VAL A 585 11.82 -26.95 26.72
CA VAL A 585 11.10 -25.95 25.91
C VAL A 585 10.82 -24.81 26.86
N GLU A 586 11.22 -23.59 26.50
CA GLU A 586 10.97 -22.39 27.31
C GLU A 586 9.54 -21.88 27.09
N GLU A 587 9.01 -21.16 28.08
CA GLU A 587 7.57 -20.91 28.20
C GLU A 587 7.13 -19.63 27.46
N GLU A 588 6.42 -19.79 26.33
CA GLU A 588 5.52 -18.74 25.84
C GLU A 588 4.11 -18.91 26.47
N GLU A 589 3.90 -18.34 27.65
CA GLU A 589 2.57 -18.24 28.25
C GLU A 589 1.67 -17.25 27.48
N GLU A 590 0.57 -17.73 26.90
CA GLU A 590 -0.61 -16.87 26.65
C GLU A 590 -1.93 -17.68 26.64
N VAL A 591 -2.35 -18.04 27.86
CA VAL A 591 -3.73 -18.06 28.43
C VAL A 591 -4.89 -18.75 27.67
N ASP A 592 -5.54 -19.70 28.35
CA ASP A 592 -6.90 -20.20 28.08
C ASP A 592 -7.99 -19.16 28.40
N GLU A 593 -9.03 -19.06 27.57
CA GLU A 593 -10.34 -18.51 27.99
C GLU A 593 -11.37 -19.63 28.15
N ASP A 594 -11.87 -19.81 29.39
CA ASP A 594 -12.86 -20.84 29.72
C ASP A 594 -14.23 -20.57 29.05
N TYR A 595 -14.60 -21.48 28.14
CA TYR A 595 -15.80 -21.45 27.32
C TYR A 595 -17.12 -21.36 28.13
N ASP A 596 -17.17 -21.85 29.36
CA ASP A 596 -18.37 -21.74 30.21
C ASP A 596 -18.54 -20.35 30.86
N THR A 597 -17.51 -19.48 30.80
CA THR A 597 -17.62 -18.07 31.20
C THR A 597 -18.49 -17.27 30.21
N ILE A 598 -18.42 -17.62 28.92
CA ILE A 598 -19.15 -16.91 27.84
C ILE A 598 -20.66 -17.18 27.95
N LYS A 599 -21.08 -18.42 28.22
CA LYS A 599 -22.51 -18.79 28.32
C LYS A 599 -23.28 -18.01 29.40
N LYS A 600 -22.63 -17.64 30.50
CA LYS A 600 -23.28 -16.98 31.65
C LYS A 600 -23.67 -15.52 31.38
N ARG A 601 -23.20 -14.89 30.30
CA ARG A 601 -23.52 -13.48 29.97
C ARG A 601 -24.80 -13.28 29.14
N PHE A 602 -25.48 -14.34 28.70
CA PHE A 602 -26.68 -14.25 27.84
C PHE A 602 -28.00 -14.72 28.48
N GLN A 603 -28.07 -14.82 29.82
CA GLN A 603 -29.30 -15.19 30.54
C GLN A 603 -29.69 -14.15 31.61
N THR A 604 -30.20 -13.00 31.19
CA THR A 604 -31.19 -12.20 31.96
C THR A 604 -31.69 -10.99 31.17
N PHE A 605 -32.98 -10.97 30.83
CA PHE A 605 -33.94 -9.86 30.99
C PHE A 605 -35.32 -10.33 30.47
N PRO A 606 -36.46 -9.88 31.04
CA PRO A 606 -37.75 -10.53 30.84
C PRO A 606 -38.57 -9.94 29.68
N ALA A 607 -39.52 -10.73 29.16
CA ALA A 607 -40.41 -10.32 28.09
C ALA A 607 -41.68 -9.61 28.59
N SER A 608 -41.85 -8.33 28.29
CA SER A 608 -43.16 -7.71 28.03
C SER A 608 -43.01 -6.38 27.29
N GLY A 609 -43.85 -6.13 26.28
CA GLY A 609 -43.84 -4.88 25.50
C GLY A 609 -44.22 -5.07 24.03
N ARG A 610 -45.51 -4.90 23.70
CA ARG A 610 -45.95 -4.79 22.30
C ARG A 610 -45.67 -3.38 21.79
N PHE A 611 -45.00 -3.25 20.64
CA PHE A 611 -45.22 -2.11 19.74
C PHE A 611 -45.15 -2.55 18.27
N GLN A 612 -45.90 -1.86 17.42
CA GLN A 612 -46.15 -2.25 16.03
C GLN A 612 -45.08 -1.70 15.07
N SER A 613 -44.84 -2.42 13.98
CA SER A 613 -44.03 -1.95 12.87
C SER A 613 -44.79 -0.91 12.02
N PRO A 614 -44.06 0.06 11.45
CA PRO A 614 -44.43 0.62 10.16
C PRO A 614 -43.25 0.53 9.17
N THR A 615 -43.47 -0.14 8.04
CA THR A 615 -42.61 -0.02 6.87
C THR A 615 -42.57 1.43 6.38
N ARG A 616 -41.38 1.96 6.10
CA ARG A 616 -41.23 3.24 5.37
C ARG A 616 -40.40 3.07 4.10
N ARG A 617 -41.10 3.13 2.97
CA ARG A 617 -40.50 3.61 1.71
C ARG A 617 -40.31 5.12 1.84
N TYR A 618 -39.29 5.66 1.18
CA TYR A 618 -39.25 7.10 0.86
C TYR A 618 -39.05 7.30 -0.63
N ILE A 619 -39.81 8.24 -1.18
CA ILE A 619 -39.78 8.68 -2.57
C ILE A 619 -39.19 10.10 -2.57
N LEU A 620 -38.33 10.40 -3.54
CA LEU A 620 -37.61 11.67 -3.66
C LEU A 620 -38.42 12.67 -4.51
N ALA A 621 -38.63 13.90 -4.03
CA ALA A 621 -39.31 14.95 -4.82
C ALA A 621 -38.94 16.40 -4.43
N LEU A 622 -38.47 17.15 -5.44
CA LEU A 622 -38.71 18.59 -5.74
C LEU A 622 -38.48 19.71 -4.69
N VAL A 623 -37.28 20.30 -4.76
CA VAL A 623 -36.92 21.74 -4.93
C VAL A 623 -37.98 22.85 -4.69
N ALA A 624 -37.60 23.89 -3.91
CA ALA A 624 -37.81 25.37 -4.09
C ALA A 624 -38.20 26.12 -2.78
N PRO A 625 -38.00 27.46 -2.64
CA PRO A 625 -37.11 28.41 -3.34
C PRO A 625 -36.21 29.26 -2.38
N VAL A 626 -35.44 30.22 -2.93
CA VAL A 626 -34.59 31.20 -2.19
C VAL A 626 -35.32 32.53 -1.94
N SER A 627 -35.03 33.22 -0.83
CA SER A 627 -35.51 34.58 -0.53
C SER A 627 -34.38 35.64 -0.57
N LYS A 628 -34.73 36.93 -0.76
CA LYS A 628 -33.80 38.07 -0.92
C LYS A 628 -33.93 39.12 0.18
N ALA A 629 -32.79 39.66 0.62
CA ALA A 629 -32.59 41.05 1.11
C ALA A 629 -31.08 41.35 1.04
N SER A 630 -30.49 42.37 0.40
CA SER A 630 -30.79 43.79 0.10
C SER A 630 -30.21 44.80 1.12
N LYS A 631 -29.13 45.50 0.73
CA LYS A 631 -28.97 46.98 0.82
C LYS A 631 -27.64 47.48 0.21
N GLU A 632 -27.56 48.78 -0.06
CA GLU A 632 -26.46 49.44 -0.79
C GLU A 632 -25.44 50.13 0.14
N THR A 633 -24.26 50.50 -0.39
CA THR A 633 -23.85 51.93 -0.53
C THR A 633 -22.55 52.09 -1.35
N ASN A 634 -22.28 53.31 -1.83
CA ASN A 634 -21.16 53.66 -2.72
C ASN A 634 -19.92 54.18 -1.96
N THR A 635 -18.73 54.04 -2.56
CA THR A 635 -17.80 55.17 -2.71
C THR A 635 -16.78 54.95 -3.84
N HIS A 636 -16.23 56.04 -4.40
CA HIS A 636 -15.28 56.05 -5.51
C HIS A 636 -13.89 56.56 -5.07
N ALA A 637 -12.83 56.01 -5.68
CA ALA A 637 -11.53 56.70 -5.80
C ALA A 637 -10.84 56.33 -7.12
N LYS A 638 -10.08 57.26 -7.72
CA LYS A 638 -9.26 57.09 -8.94
C LYS A 638 -7.89 57.71 -8.71
N LEU A 639 -6.81 57.07 -9.20
CA LEU A 639 -5.51 57.65 -9.62
C LEU A 639 -4.79 56.54 -10.41
N LYS A 640 -4.67 56.62 -11.75
CA LYS A 640 -3.70 57.37 -12.60
C LYS A 640 -2.39 56.60 -12.86
N ARG A 641 -1.96 56.64 -14.14
CA ARG A 641 -0.79 55.95 -14.70
C ARG A 641 0.53 56.68 -14.43
N LYS A 642 1.63 55.95 -14.52
CA LYS A 642 2.82 56.38 -15.29
C LYS A 642 3.40 55.22 -16.10
N ARG A 643 4.09 55.54 -17.19
CA ARG A 643 4.98 54.67 -17.99
C ARG A 643 6.39 55.26 -17.88
N ASP A 644 7.40 54.42 -18.05
CA ASP A 644 8.71 54.62 -18.73
C ASP A 644 9.42 53.23 -18.73
N GLY A 645 10.22 52.77 -19.70
CA GLY A 645 10.44 53.24 -21.07
C GLY A 645 11.90 53.11 -21.54
N MET A 646 12.28 52.06 -22.31
CA MET A 646 13.50 52.07 -23.17
C MET A 646 13.56 50.93 -24.22
N THR A 647 14.27 51.18 -25.33
CA THR A 647 14.54 50.35 -26.53
C THR A 647 16.00 49.86 -26.53
N ALA A 648 16.46 48.74 -27.12
CA ALA A 648 16.18 47.98 -28.36
C ALA A 648 16.98 48.45 -29.62
N GLN A 649 17.92 47.60 -30.09
CA GLN A 649 18.64 47.57 -31.39
C GLN A 649 19.63 46.35 -31.37
N GLY A 650 20.04 45.68 -32.47
CA GLY A 650 19.50 45.62 -33.85
C GLY A 650 20.56 45.54 -34.97
N THR A 651 20.77 44.37 -35.63
CA THR A 651 21.37 44.10 -36.99
C THR A 651 21.57 42.58 -37.18
N GLY A 652 21.57 41.95 -38.37
CA GLY A 652 21.17 42.46 -39.70
C GLY A 652 21.61 41.66 -40.97
N THR A 653 21.01 40.48 -41.29
CA THR A 653 20.91 39.84 -42.66
C THR A 653 22.19 39.37 -43.41
N PRO A 654 22.13 38.59 -44.54
CA PRO A 654 21.05 37.77 -45.15
C PRO A 654 21.40 36.30 -45.61
N VAL A 655 20.37 35.44 -45.77
CA VAL A 655 20.00 34.51 -46.92
C VAL A 655 21.12 33.70 -47.66
N GLU A 656 21.03 32.40 -48.01
CA GLU A 656 19.91 31.59 -48.60
C GLU A 656 19.81 30.10 -48.15
N LEU A 657 19.00 29.28 -48.86
CA LEU A 657 18.34 28.04 -48.41
C LEU A 657 19.04 26.71 -48.75
N ALA A 658 18.78 25.70 -47.89
CA ALA A 658 18.45 24.33 -48.31
C ALA A 658 17.32 23.77 -47.40
N MET A 659 16.41 22.93 -47.92
CA MET A 659 15.19 22.52 -47.21
C MET A 659 15.30 21.17 -46.49
N THR A 660 14.89 21.14 -45.21
CA THR A 660 14.27 19.96 -44.55
C THR A 660 13.15 20.45 -43.61
N LYS A 661 12.03 19.72 -43.51
CA LYS A 661 10.87 20.14 -42.70
C LYS A 661 11.16 20.01 -41.19
N VAL A 662 10.99 21.12 -40.45
CA VAL A 662 10.92 21.13 -38.98
C VAL A 662 9.45 21.07 -38.54
N VAL A 663 9.16 20.26 -37.52
CA VAL A 663 7.84 20.22 -36.86
C VAL A 663 7.86 21.19 -35.68
N THR A 664 7.22 22.34 -35.84
CA THR A 664 7.10 23.34 -34.77
C THR A 664 5.81 23.14 -33.99
N THR A 665 5.90 22.48 -32.82
CA THR A 665 4.79 22.39 -31.87
C THR A 665 4.63 23.71 -31.13
N ILE A 666 3.58 24.48 -31.44
CA ILE A 666 3.25 25.70 -30.70
C ILE A 666 2.62 25.31 -29.35
N SER A 667 3.23 25.74 -28.25
CA SER A 667 2.69 25.59 -26.91
C SER A 667 1.70 26.71 -26.60
N ILE A 668 0.54 26.36 -26.04
CA ILE A 668 -0.43 27.31 -25.48
C ILE A 668 -0.40 27.16 -23.95
N GLN A 669 0.04 28.19 -23.24
CA GLN A 669 -0.13 28.28 -21.79
C GLN A 669 -1.48 28.92 -21.45
N PRO A 670 -2.31 28.28 -20.60
CA PRO A 670 -3.38 28.98 -19.90
C PRO A 670 -2.79 29.79 -18.73
N ALA A 671 -2.97 31.11 -18.75
CA ALA A 671 -2.75 31.95 -17.57
C ALA A 671 -3.86 31.69 -16.52
N SER A 672 -3.59 32.08 -15.27
CA SER A 672 -4.45 31.75 -14.13
C SER A 672 -5.77 32.53 -14.09
N VAL A 673 -6.90 31.83 -14.19
CA VAL A 673 -8.18 32.18 -13.54
C VAL A 673 -8.81 30.89 -13.04
N ALA A 674 -9.43 30.91 -11.85
CA ALA A 674 -10.15 29.77 -11.29
C ALA A 674 -11.52 30.19 -10.76
N THR A 675 -12.60 29.57 -11.25
CA THR A 675 -13.87 29.35 -10.54
C THR A 675 -14.77 28.34 -11.27
N GLU A 676 -15.53 27.59 -10.48
CA GLU A 676 -16.80 26.90 -10.81
C GLU A 676 -16.86 25.87 -11.96
N LEU A 677 -17.17 24.62 -11.58
CA LEU A 677 -17.60 23.56 -12.48
C LEU A 677 -19.03 23.80 -12.98
N SER A 678 -19.20 23.86 -14.31
CA SER A 678 -20.48 23.59 -14.97
C SER A 678 -20.27 22.60 -16.11
N GLN A 679 -21.31 21.83 -16.49
CA GLN A 679 -21.17 20.69 -17.39
C GLN A 679 -20.89 21.12 -18.84
N SER A 680 -19.61 21.16 -19.23
CA SER A 680 -19.19 21.39 -20.62
C SER A 680 -19.25 20.09 -21.43
N LEU A 681 -20.12 20.04 -22.44
CA LEU A 681 -20.17 18.95 -23.41
C LEU A 681 -18.99 19.07 -24.39
N ILE A 682 -17.88 18.38 -24.10
CA ILE A 682 -16.73 18.33 -25.02
C ILE A 682 -17.09 17.42 -26.20
N VAL A 683 -17.29 18.02 -27.36
CA VAL A 683 -17.52 17.34 -28.65
C VAL A 683 -16.20 17.27 -29.42
N VAL A 684 -15.59 16.09 -29.44
CA VAL A 684 -14.37 15.84 -30.22
C VAL A 684 -14.77 15.37 -31.61
N ALA A 685 -14.43 16.17 -32.63
CA ALA A 685 -14.56 15.80 -34.03
C ALA A 685 -13.18 15.46 -34.62
N SER A 686 -13.02 14.24 -35.15
CA SER A 686 -11.79 13.77 -35.82
C SER A 686 -12.10 13.38 -37.26
N TYR A 687 -11.22 13.70 -38.20
CA TYR A 687 -11.38 13.38 -39.61
C TYR A 687 -10.49 12.20 -40.02
N ASP A 688 -11.11 11.04 -40.28
CA ASP A 688 -10.47 9.86 -40.86
C ASP A 688 -10.18 10.16 -42.35
N GLN A 689 -8.94 10.56 -42.65
CA GLN A 689 -8.49 10.85 -44.02
C GLN A 689 -8.47 9.60 -44.93
N VAL A 690 -8.40 8.39 -44.37
CA VAL A 690 -8.37 7.13 -45.14
C VAL A 690 -9.79 6.72 -45.56
N ARG A 691 -10.80 7.09 -44.77
CA ARG A 691 -12.22 6.75 -45.02
C ARG A 691 -13.11 7.95 -45.37
N HIS A 692 -12.55 9.15 -45.46
CA HIS A 692 -13.24 10.43 -45.66
C HIS A 692 -14.47 10.63 -44.74
N LYS A 693 -14.32 10.35 -43.44
CA LYS A 693 -15.41 10.45 -42.44
C LYS A 693 -15.02 11.34 -41.26
N ILE A 694 -15.97 12.16 -40.83
CA ILE A 694 -15.90 12.86 -39.55
C ILE A 694 -16.48 11.92 -38.48
N ILE A 695 -15.67 11.57 -37.49
CA ILE A 695 -16.06 10.83 -36.29
C ILE A 695 -16.30 11.86 -35.20
N ILE A 696 -17.50 11.86 -34.61
CA ILE A 696 -17.89 12.78 -33.54
C ILE A 696 -18.12 11.97 -32.27
N GLY A 697 -17.39 12.31 -31.20
CA GLY A 697 -17.54 11.70 -29.87
C GLY A 697 -17.77 12.74 -28.79
N SER A 698 -18.72 12.50 -27.90
CA SER A 698 -18.98 13.31 -26.71
C SER A 698 -18.40 12.62 -25.46
N MET A 699 -17.57 13.32 -24.68
CA MET A 699 -17.20 12.82 -23.36
C MET A 699 -18.20 13.28 -22.30
N SER A 700 -18.94 12.32 -21.74
CA SER A 700 -19.71 12.45 -20.50
C SER A 700 -19.29 11.34 -19.55
N GLY A 701 -18.98 11.68 -18.30
CA GLY A 701 -18.39 10.74 -17.35
C GLY A 701 -19.35 9.65 -16.83
N ILE A 702 -18.77 8.48 -16.56
CA ILE A 702 -19.32 7.35 -15.77
C ILE A 702 -20.46 6.54 -16.43
N ASN A 703 -20.14 5.27 -16.71
CA ASN A 703 -21.03 4.12 -16.92
C ASN A 703 -22.21 4.24 -17.92
N SER A 704 -21.93 4.10 -19.22
CA SER A 704 -22.65 3.14 -20.09
C SER A 704 -22.00 3.03 -21.49
N THR A 705 -22.45 2.05 -22.28
CA THR A 705 -21.95 1.68 -23.62
C THR A 705 -21.80 2.86 -24.58
N ALA A 706 -20.60 3.06 -25.13
CA ALA A 706 -20.33 4.06 -26.16
C ALA A 706 -20.96 3.69 -27.51
N GLY A 707 -22.11 4.29 -27.84
CA GLY A 707 -22.79 4.12 -29.12
C GLY A 707 -22.16 4.99 -30.22
N ILE A 708 -21.47 4.37 -31.18
CA ILE A 708 -20.88 5.07 -32.33
C ILE A 708 -21.99 5.40 -33.36
N MET A 709 -22.43 6.66 -33.42
CA MET A 709 -23.29 7.16 -34.49
C MET A 709 -22.47 7.70 -35.67
N SER A 710 -22.48 7.00 -36.81
CA SER A 710 -21.91 7.54 -38.06
C SER A 710 -22.94 8.35 -38.83
N LEU A 711 -22.80 9.67 -38.86
CA LEU A 711 -23.58 10.57 -39.71
C LEU A 711 -22.81 10.95 -40.98
N SER A 712 -23.53 11.20 -42.08
CA SER A 712 -22.94 11.79 -43.29
C SER A 712 -22.78 13.31 -43.13
N ALA A 713 -21.73 13.89 -43.71
CA ALA A 713 -21.38 15.30 -43.53
C ALA A 713 -22.53 16.27 -43.84
N ARG A 714 -23.32 15.98 -44.90
CA ARG A 714 -24.51 16.77 -45.27
C ARG A 714 -25.59 16.81 -44.18
N SER A 715 -25.69 15.78 -43.34
CA SER A 715 -26.63 15.75 -42.21
C SER A 715 -26.16 16.62 -41.04
N ALA A 716 -24.87 16.52 -40.67
CA ALA A 716 -24.27 17.35 -39.63
C ALA A 716 -24.35 18.85 -39.97
N ILE A 717 -24.01 19.23 -41.21
CA ILE A 717 -24.13 20.61 -41.70
C ILE A 717 -25.57 21.12 -41.60
N LYS A 718 -26.58 20.29 -41.92
CA LYS A 718 -27.99 20.67 -41.81
C LYS A 718 -28.44 20.92 -40.36
N GLN A 719 -27.87 20.20 -39.39
CA GLN A 719 -28.19 20.39 -37.96
C GLN A 719 -27.44 21.57 -37.32
N LEU A 720 -26.21 21.85 -37.75
CA LEU A 720 -25.39 22.95 -37.19
C LEU A 720 -25.74 24.33 -37.74
N LYS A 721 -26.35 24.42 -38.94
CA LYS A 721 -26.64 25.69 -39.62
C LYS A 721 -27.42 26.72 -38.77
N PRO A 722 -28.46 26.34 -37.99
CA PRO A 722 -29.19 27.29 -37.14
C PRO A 722 -28.34 27.90 -36.01
N MET A 723 -27.43 27.12 -35.40
CA MET A 723 -26.54 27.62 -34.34
C MET A 723 -25.56 28.66 -34.88
N ILE A 724 -24.98 28.40 -36.06
CA ILE A 724 -24.03 29.31 -36.72
C ILE A 724 -24.75 30.62 -37.11
N GLN A 725 -26.00 30.53 -37.57
CA GLN A 725 -26.77 31.68 -38.02
C GLN A 725 -27.19 32.62 -36.86
N LEU A 726 -27.18 32.14 -35.60
CA LEU A 726 -27.43 32.95 -34.41
C LEU A 726 -26.20 33.80 -33.98
N LEU A 727 -25.00 33.48 -34.46
CA LEU A 727 -23.74 34.18 -34.12
C LEU A 727 -23.41 35.34 -35.07
N ALA A 728 -24.26 35.61 -36.07
CA ALA A 728 -23.98 36.53 -37.18
C ALA A 728 -24.59 37.94 -37.05
N ASP A 729 -25.42 38.20 -36.03
CA ASP A 729 -26.07 39.51 -35.80
C ASP A 729 -25.64 40.11 -34.43
N PRO A 730 -24.83 41.19 -34.42
CA PRO A 730 -24.42 41.86 -33.17
C PRO A 730 -25.54 42.59 -32.40
N GLY A 731 -26.74 42.75 -32.98
CA GLY A 731 -27.84 43.54 -32.42
C GLY A 731 -28.91 42.73 -31.67
N ALA A 732 -28.97 41.40 -31.87
CA ALA A 732 -30.08 40.58 -31.39
C ALA A 732 -30.07 40.37 -29.86
N ARG A 733 -31.09 40.87 -29.16
CA ARG A 733 -31.36 40.56 -27.74
C ARG A 733 -32.46 39.49 -27.63
N PRO A 734 -32.27 38.40 -26.86
CA PRO A 734 -33.30 37.38 -26.69
C PRO A 734 -34.49 37.92 -25.88
N LYS A 735 -35.70 37.41 -26.19
CA LYS A 735 -36.89 37.62 -25.37
C LYS A 735 -36.83 36.75 -24.11
N VAL A 736 -37.53 37.17 -23.05
CA VAL A 736 -37.54 36.45 -21.77
C VAL A 736 -38.23 35.09 -21.94
N GLY A 737 -37.46 34.01 -21.87
CA GLY A 737 -37.96 32.63 -21.96
C GLY A 737 -36.96 31.61 -22.51
N GLU A 738 -35.98 32.05 -23.32
CA GLU A 738 -35.04 31.15 -24.01
C GLU A 738 -33.68 31.02 -23.30
N PRO A 739 -32.89 29.94 -23.59
CA PRO A 739 -31.58 29.72 -22.98
C PRO A 739 -30.58 30.85 -23.29
N LYS A 740 -29.76 31.21 -22.29
CA LYS A 740 -28.71 32.23 -22.45
C LYS A 740 -27.56 31.71 -23.31
N THR A 741 -27.51 32.13 -24.57
CA THR A 741 -26.29 32.01 -25.40
C THR A 741 -25.21 32.93 -24.82
N ILE A 742 -24.01 32.40 -24.59
CA ILE A 742 -22.86 33.17 -24.10
C ILE A 742 -22.11 33.74 -25.30
N PHE A 743 -21.99 35.06 -25.38
CA PHE A 743 -21.13 35.73 -26.36
C PHE A 743 -19.68 35.65 -25.88
N VAL A 744 -18.84 34.90 -26.60
CA VAL A 744 -17.39 34.86 -26.37
C VAL A 744 -16.75 36.00 -27.17
N GLN A 745 -16.01 36.87 -26.48
CA GLN A 745 -15.31 37.99 -27.10
C GLN A 745 -13.93 37.53 -27.59
N MET A 746 -13.85 37.12 -28.86
CA MET A 746 -12.59 36.71 -29.50
C MET A 746 -11.65 37.89 -29.76
N GLU A 747 -10.34 37.63 -29.69
CA GLU A 747 -9.32 38.56 -30.17
C GLU A 747 -9.39 38.71 -31.70
N LYS A 748 -8.94 39.85 -32.22
CA LYS A 748 -9.19 40.24 -33.62
C LYS A 748 -8.54 39.28 -34.63
N ASP A 749 -7.40 38.71 -34.26
CA ASP A 749 -6.63 37.80 -35.11
C ASP A 749 -7.15 36.36 -35.03
N GLU A 750 -7.77 35.95 -33.90
CA GLU A 750 -8.48 34.68 -33.78
C GLU A 750 -9.71 34.65 -34.70
N TYR A 751 -10.47 35.75 -34.74
CA TYR A 751 -11.62 35.90 -35.63
C TYR A 751 -11.19 35.85 -37.11
N LYS A 752 -10.04 36.42 -37.45
CA LYS A 752 -9.45 36.34 -38.80
C LYS A 752 -9.09 34.90 -39.16
N ALA A 753 -8.37 34.19 -38.28
CA ALA A 753 -7.99 32.79 -38.50
C ALA A 753 -9.21 31.86 -38.62
N LEU A 754 -10.24 32.06 -37.78
CA LEU A 754 -11.50 31.30 -37.87
C LEU A 754 -12.20 31.56 -39.22
N ARG A 755 -12.26 32.83 -39.66
CA ARG A 755 -12.86 33.19 -40.94
C ARG A 755 -12.12 32.59 -42.13
N GLU A 756 -10.79 32.65 -42.16
CA GLU A 756 -9.96 32.08 -43.23
C GLU A 756 -10.16 30.55 -43.36
N ASN A 757 -10.27 29.84 -42.23
CA ASN A 757 -10.59 28.41 -42.23
C ASN A 757 -12.04 28.12 -42.69
N ILE A 758 -13.01 28.99 -42.38
CA ILE A 758 -14.39 28.86 -42.85
C ILE A 758 -14.50 29.14 -44.36
N GLU A 759 -13.79 30.13 -44.88
CA GLU A 759 -13.77 30.43 -46.32
C GLU A 759 -13.09 29.27 -47.09
N LEU A 760 -12.02 28.68 -46.55
CA LEU A 760 -11.43 27.44 -47.08
C LEU A 760 -12.42 26.27 -47.08
N LEU A 761 -13.13 26.02 -45.97
CA LEU A 761 -14.13 24.95 -45.84
C LEU A 761 -15.39 25.12 -46.70
N ASN A 762 -15.64 26.32 -47.25
CA ASN A 762 -16.70 26.56 -48.24
C ASN A 762 -16.20 26.52 -49.69
N SER A 763 -14.89 26.37 -49.91
CA SER A 763 -14.25 26.23 -51.23
C SER A 763 -13.99 24.77 -51.64
N MET A 764 -14.33 23.81 -50.75
CA MET A 764 -14.13 22.36 -50.91
C MET A 764 -15.46 21.60 -50.94
#